data_AF-A0A845AME8-F1
#
_entry.id   AF-A0A845AME8-F1
#
_cell.length_a   1.000
_cell.length_b   1.000
_cell.length_c   1.000
_cell.angle_alpha   90.00
_cell.angle_beta   90.00
_cell.angle_gamma   90.00
#
_symmetry.space_group_name_H-M   'P 1'
#
loop_
_entity.id
_entity.type
_entity.pdbx_description
1 polymer ?
#
loop_
_entity_poly.entity_id
_entity_poly.type
_entity_poly.pdbx_seq_one_letter_code
_entity_poly.pdbx_strand_id
1 'polypeptide(L)'
;MDSLASIPTELHELNFRHLQLVPDCVNSLEQAGILTVGHAANGNAATPRALEESTPDILDQCRRLMRNVSDQQVDWVSFWRDCGSDIYWLSSRFGMGSFSEQERSIPLEALRKEFGALLNIPIAEGVKNLGELIDLFETGILPWRGFGRAKILRLGEKLAQISGTPRLSQIYRDSNEHHEEKPELSEEFCALNISILGLGAAISKLRRHGFRTIGSLAEDPAKLWRLPGVGRKTVGLAQERIQILRKAWGESGPDLQMLARIQSVRVVPDSGEAVCCEPAAALTSLIREICEEDPSDHAAQIHTNRIARSGSDAATLEEVAAMFDPPVTRERVRQIEKRILVKVRELLMAPHPILGCVIVHPELRCRFQSLALELSDREQVAPAELAGIIAEQWQCTMGEAMKLLPLIIAIYEGTARTSADLRRLGNTPDHLFRSLPEPVRQWPTTNIGASRSLAKCLAENGVTTLDELRLEWLEGRDFGKQQDYVFRVLGATRPKLMAAGSPAATLGEATGRALVPSRDGTPAQYLGNLKSDIALIIREGKFWTDSERVFLDRICKLPDERPTLAALGERLGRLGNDLKRTETETLARLAHSIAGETGGHARCIFREDWLAMWQEMKGIYRQFAHDQRTFRRSLEQVYEVEETAMTMAMPTIWAVLSGLPTRKSYGSVKNNRRKATPIATVKLTGFRSVH
;
A
#
# COMPACT_ATOMS: atom_id res chain seq x y z
N MET A 1 -35.70 59.72 -50.15
CA MET A 1 -35.66 59.30 -48.73
C MET A 1 -34.28 59.65 -48.23
N ASP A 2 -34.16 60.86 -47.69
CA ASP A 2 -32.89 61.59 -47.68
C ASP A 2 -32.44 61.92 -46.24
N SER A 3 -33.30 61.62 -45.26
CA SER A 3 -33.00 61.60 -43.82
C SER A 3 -33.71 60.42 -43.14
N LEU A 4 -33.24 60.02 -41.96
CA LEU A 4 -33.84 58.93 -41.17
C LEU A 4 -35.30 59.21 -40.78
N ALA A 5 -35.63 60.49 -40.54
CA ALA A 5 -37.01 60.94 -40.27
C ALA A 5 -37.95 60.81 -41.49
N SER A 6 -37.42 60.55 -42.70
CA SER A 6 -38.23 60.27 -43.91
C SER A 6 -38.49 58.77 -44.14
N ILE A 7 -38.11 57.90 -43.20
CA ILE A 7 -38.40 56.47 -43.27
C ILE A 7 -39.85 56.21 -42.78
N PRO A 8 -40.68 55.47 -43.54
CA PRO A 8 -42.06 55.16 -43.18
C PRO A 8 -42.19 54.51 -41.79
N THR A 9 -43.25 54.87 -41.06
CA THR A 9 -43.50 54.45 -39.68
C THR A 9 -43.64 52.94 -39.52
N GLU A 10 -44.10 52.24 -40.56
CA GLU A 10 -44.23 50.78 -40.63
C GLU A 10 -42.87 50.07 -40.47
N LEU A 11 -41.77 50.76 -40.79
CA LEU A 11 -40.41 50.24 -40.63
C LEU A 11 -39.78 50.58 -39.27
N HIS A 12 -40.41 51.40 -38.42
CA HIS A 12 -39.77 51.89 -37.18
C HIS A 12 -39.48 50.80 -36.15
N GLU A 13 -40.27 49.72 -36.15
CA GLU A 13 -40.04 48.56 -35.29
C GLU A 13 -38.93 47.63 -35.81
N LEU A 14 -38.48 47.81 -37.06
CA LEU A 14 -37.50 46.93 -37.69
C LEU A 14 -36.12 47.03 -37.03
N ASN A 15 -35.62 45.91 -36.53
CA ASN A 15 -34.26 45.80 -35.99
C ASN A 15 -33.20 45.90 -37.11
N PHE A 16 -32.08 46.58 -36.85
CA PHE A 16 -30.98 46.75 -37.81
C PHE A 16 -30.40 45.45 -38.37
N ARG A 17 -30.53 44.34 -37.64
CA ARG A 17 -30.12 42.99 -38.09
C ARG A 17 -30.88 42.52 -39.34
N HIS A 18 -32.10 42.99 -39.58
CA HIS A 18 -32.87 42.65 -40.79
C HIS A 18 -32.43 43.46 -42.02
N LEU A 19 -31.84 44.65 -41.82
CA LEU A 19 -31.38 45.54 -42.89
C LEU A 19 -30.02 45.14 -43.51
N GLN A 20 -29.43 44.02 -43.10
CA GLN A 20 -28.16 43.51 -43.66
C GLN A 20 -27.00 44.52 -43.61
N LEU A 21 -26.99 45.37 -42.59
CA LEU A 21 -25.88 46.30 -42.33
C LEU A 21 -24.61 45.53 -41.93
N VAL A 22 -23.44 46.15 -42.15
CA VAL A 22 -22.15 45.58 -41.76
C VAL A 22 -22.17 45.26 -40.25
N PRO A 23 -21.68 44.08 -39.80
CA PRO A 23 -21.79 43.69 -38.39
C PRO A 23 -21.23 44.70 -37.39
N ASP A 24 -20.16 45.40 -37.74
CA ASP A 24 -19.54 46.42 -36.88
C ASP A 24 -20.42 47.68 -36.74
N CYS A 25 -21.17 48.04 -37.79
CA CYS A 25 -22.19 49.08 -37.76
C CYS A 25 -23.35 48.68 -36.83
N VAL A 26 -23.91 47.46 -36.99
CA VAL A 26 -24.97 46.94 -36.10
C VAL A 26 -24.52 46.91 -34.64
N ASN A 27 -23.32 46.37 -34.37
CA ASN A 27 -22.79 46.29 -33.00
C ASN A 27 -22.57 47.68 -32.39
N SER A 28 -22.15 48.68 -33.18
CA SER A 28 -21.94 50.05 -32.71
C SER A 28 -23.25 50.78 -32.43
N LEU A 29 -24.28 50.56 -33.25
CA LEU A 29 -25.64 51.06 -33.02
C LEU A 29 -26.26 50.44 -31.75
N GLU A 30 -26.14 49.13 -31.57
CA GLU A 30 -26.63 48.43 -30.38
C GLU A 30 -25.92 48.88 -29.09
N GLN A 31 -24.60 49.10 -29.13
CA GLN A 31 -23.85 49.66 -28.00
C GLN A 31 -24.26 51.10 -27.66
N ALA A 32 -24.72 51.87 -28.65
CA ALA A 32 -25.31 53.20 -28.45
C ALA A 32 -26.78 53.17 -28.01
N GLY A 33 -27.37 51.97 -27.82
CA GLY A 33 -28.78 51.79 -27.43
C GLY A 33 -29.78 51.95 -28.59
N ILE A 34 -29.30 52.06 -29.84
CA ILE A 34 -30.12 52.29 -31.02
C ILE A 34 -30.41 50.93 -31.67
N LEU A 35 -31.53 50.31 -31.28
CA LEU A 35 -31.83 48.91 -31.65
C LEU A 35 -32.65 48.76 -32.93
N THR A 36 -33.36 49.81 -33.35
CA THR A 36 -34.32 49.75 -34.47
C THR A 36 -34.23 51.01 -35.33
N VAL A 37 -34.77 50.92 -36.54
CA VAL A 37 -34.91 52.05 -37.46
C VAL A 37 -35.66 53.22 -36.82
N GLY A 38 -36.68 52.94 -35.99
CA GLY A 38 -37.44 53.97 -35.25
C GLY A 38 -36.59 54.68 -34.19
N HIS A 39 -35.67 53.98 -33.51
CA HIS A 39 -34.72 54.63 -32.61
C HIS A 39 -33.78 55.59 -33.35
N ALA A 40 -33.41 55.27 -34.59
CA ALA A 40 -32.63 56.16 -35.45
C ALA A 40 -33.45 57.31 -36.06
N ALA A 41 -34.69 57.06 -36.47
CA ALA A 41 -35.59 58.05 -37.07
C ALA A 41 -36.07 59.11 -36.05
N ASN A 42 -36.27 58.70 -34.79
CA ASN A 42 -36.78 59.56 -33.71
C ASN A 42 -35.65 60.12 -32.79
N GLY A 43 -34.38 60.06 -33.25
CA GLY A 43 -33.21 60.42 -32.46
C GLY A 43 -33.17 61.90 -32.03
N ASN A 44 -33.11 62.13 -30.72
CA ASN A 44 -33.27 63.46 -30.11
C ASN A 44 -31.91 64.15 -29.89
N ALA A 45 -31.60 65.18 -30.70
CA ALA A 45 -30.59 66.26 -30.55
C ALA A 45 -29.10 65.95 -30.20
N ALA A 46 -28.75 64.74 -29.77
CA ALA A 46 -27.38 64.30 -29.47
C ALA A 46 -27.09 62.99 -30.20
N THR A 47 -27.07 63.05 -31.53
CA THR A 47 -26.82 61.92 -32.43
C THR A 47 -25.52 61.22 -32.04
N PRO A 48 -25.54 59.95 -31.59
CA PRO A 48 -24.29 59.25 -31.30
C PRO A 48 -23.48 59.11 -32.59
N ARG A 49 -22.16 59.31 -32.52
CA ARG A 49 -21.25 59.23 -33.69
C ARG A 49 -21.45 57.95 -34.52
N ALA A 50 -21.72 56.83 -33.85
CA ALA A 50 -22.04 55.56 -34.50
C ALA A 50 -23.27 55.63 -35.44
N LEU A 51 -24.28 56.43 -35.10
CA LEU A 51 -25.45 56.66 -35.95
C LEU A 51 -25.12 57.55 -37.13
N GLU A 52 -24.33 58.61 -36.96
CA GLU A 52 -23.90 59.48 -38.06
C GLU A 52 -23.09 58.69 -39.11
N GLU A 53 -22.11 57.90 -38.65
CA GLU A 53 -21.28 57.04 -39.51
C GLU A 53 -22.11 55.93 -40.22
N SER A 54 -23.20 55.46 -39.59
CA SER A 54 -24.06 54.39 -40.13
C SER A 54 -25.28 54.86 -40.94
N THR A 55 -25.62 56.15 -40.88
CA THR A 55 -26.83 56.71 -41.51
C THR A 55 -26.92 56.47 -43.02
N PRO A 56 -25.84 56.59 -43.83
CA PRO A 56 -25.90 56.31 -45.26
C PRO A 56 -26.32 54.88 -45.58
N ASP A 57 -25.76 53.90 -44.84
CA ASP A 57 -26.06 52.48 -45.04
C ASP A 57 -27.49 52.14 -44.59
N ILE A 58 -27.94 52.67 -43.44
CA ILE A 58 -29.33 52.52 -42.98
C ILE A 58 -30.30 53.03 -44.04
N LEU A 59 -30.05 54.24 -44.58
CA LEU A 59 -30.91 54.84 -45.60
C LEU A 59 -30.89 54.07 -46.91
N ASP A 60 -29.74 53.58 -47.36
CA ASP A 60 -29.67 52.79 -48.59
C ASP A 60 -30.40 51.44 -48.44
N GLN A 61 -30.26 50.77 -47.29
CA GLN A 61 -30.96 49.52 -47.03
C GLN A 61 -32.46 49.73 -46.83
N CYS A 62 -32.92 50.79 -46.15
CA CYS A 62 -34.34 51.13 -46.11
C CYS A 62 -34.90 51.47 -47.49
N ARG A 63 -34.14 52.13 -48.38
CA ARG A 63 -34.57 52.35 -49.78
C ARG A 63 -34.68 51.05 -50.58
N ARG A 64 -33.71 50.14 -50.45
CA ARG A 64 -33.76 48.81 -51.07
C ARG A 64 -34.95 48.00 -50.54
N LEU A 65 -35.21 48.06 -49.23
CA LEU A 65 -36.34 47.42 -48.59
C LEU A 65 -37.67 47.92 -49.17
N MET A 66 -37.86 49.25 -49.25
CA MET A 66 -39.07 49.86 -49.78
C MET A 66 -39.35 49.57 -51.26
N ARG A 67 -38.34 49.25 -52.08
CA ARG A 67 -38.55 48.78 -53.47
C ARG A 67 -39.15 47.38 -53.54
N ASN A 68 -39.06 46.64 -52.45
CA ASN A 68 -39.46 45.25 -52.31
C ASN A 68 -40.62 45.12 -51.31
N VAL A 69 -41.50 46.12 -51.25
CA VAL A 69 -42.77 46.06 -50.51
C VAL A 69 -43.93 46.04 -51.51
N SER A 70 -44.78 45.03 -51.41
CA SER A 70 -45.99 44.83 -52.23
C SER A 70 -47.15 44.43 -51.34
N ASP A 71 -48.33 45.02 -51.54
CA ASP A 71 -49.56 44.70 -50.78
C ASP A 71 -49.39 44.74 -49.25
N GLN A 72 -48.65 45.76 -48.76
CA GLN A 72 -48.26 45.95 -47.36
C GLN A 72 -47.37 44.85 -46.75
N GLN A 73 -46.94 43.86 -47.55
CA GLN A 73 -45.96 42.86 -47.15
C GLN A 73 -44.61 43.13 -47.80
N VAL A 74 -43.54 42.84 -47.06
CA VAL A 74 -42.18 42.93 -47.58
C VAL A 74 -41.85 41.63 -48.31
N ASP A 75 -41.53 41.70 -49.61
CA ASP A 75 -40.78 40.66 -50.31
C ASP A 75 -39.32 40.70 -49.83
N TRP A 76 -39.10 40.11 -48.65
CA TRP A 76 -37.78 39.95 -48.06
C TRP A 76 -36.81 39.21 -49.00
N VAL A 77 -37.30 38.33 -49.87
CA VAL A 77 -36.47 37.53 -50.78
C VAL A 77 -35.87 38.40 -51.89
N SER A 78 -36.66 39.31 -52.46
CA SER A 78 -36.14 40.25 -53.46
C SER A 78 -35.35 41.39 -52.80
N PHE A 79 -35.73 41.87 -51.61
CA PHE A 79 -34.91 42.81 -50.83
C PHE A 79 -33.49 42.27 -50.56
N TRP A 80 -33.38 41.06 -50.01
CA TRP A 80 -32.07 40.49 -49.70
C TRP A 80 -31.27 40.11 -50.96
N ARG A 81 -31.93 39.93 -52.12
CA ARG A 81 -31.27 39.80 -53.43
C ARG A 81 -30.60 41.12 -53.82
N ASP A 82 -31.34 42.22 -53.71
CA ASP A 82 -30.85 43.57 -53.99
C ASP A 82 -29.71 44.00 -53.04
N CYS A 83 -29.60 43.40 -51.85
CA CYS A 83 -28.53 43.65 -50.89
C CYS A 83 -27.15 43.10 -51.30
N GLY A 84 -27.06 42.27 -52.35
CA GLY A 84 -25.79 41.79 -52.92
C GLY A 84 -24.88 40.99 -51.98
N SER A 85 -25.42 40.51 -50.85
CA SER A 85 -24.66 39.87 -49.77
C SER A 85 -25.01 38.39 -49.68
N ASP A 86 -24.00 37.52 -49.46
CA ASP A 86 -24.10 36.05 -49.43
C ASP A 86 -24.90 35.48 -48.21
N ILE A 87 -26.17 35.87 -48.07
CA ILE A 87 -27.13 35.39 -47.05
C ILE A 87 -28.33 34.74 -47.78
N TYR A 88 -28.07 34.15 -48.94
CA TYR A 88 -29.07 33.87 -49.96
C TYR A 88 -29.60 32.41 -49.98
N TRP A 89 -29.99 31.89 -48.82
CA TRP A 89 -30.52 30.51 -48.75
C TRP A 89 -31.52 30.22 -47.61
N LEU A 90 -31.44 30.94 -46.48
CA LEU A 90 -32.27 30.70 -45.29
C LEU A 90 -33.73 31.17 -45.39
N SER A 91 -34.12 31.81 -46.49
CA SER A 91 -35.52 32.19 -46.76
C SER A 91 -36.05 31.51 -48.02
N SER A 92 -35.23 31.44 -49.08
CA SER A 92 -35.59 30.81 -50.36
C SER A 92 -35.75 29.29 -50.30
N ARG A 93 -35.20 28.60 -49.28
CA ARG A 93 -35.57 27.20 -48.95
C ARG A 93 -36.48 27.07 -47.73
N PHE A 94 -36.80 28.17 -47.06
CA PHE A 94 -37.76 28.21 -45.95
C PHE A 94 -39.18 28.58 -46.38
N GLY A 95 -39.49 28.41 -47.67
CA GLY A 95 -40.71 27.70 -48.05
C GLY A 95 -40.66 26.26 -47.54
N MET A 96 -40.57 26.08 -46.22
CA MET A 96 -40.56 24.77 -45.59
C MET A 96 -41.90 24.13 -45.90
N GLY A 97 -41.86 22.98 -46.59
CA GLY A 97 -43.05 22.16 -46.80
C GLY A 97 -43.69 21.96 -45.44
N SER A 98 -44.93 22.46 -45.31
CA SER A 98 -45.53 22.85 -44.02
C SER A 98 -45.34 21.75 -42.99
N PHE A 99 -44.38 21.95 -42.08
CA PHE A 99 -44.15 21.03 -40.97
C PHE A 99 -45.46 20.93 -40.22
N SER A 100 -46.05 19.73 -40.20
CA SER A 100 -47.30 19.47 -39.50
C SER A 100 -47.13 19.81 -38.02
N GLU A 101 -48.22 20.10 -37.30
CA GLU A 101 -48.15 20.36 -35.86
C GLU A 101 -47.46 19.22 -35.08
N GLN A 102 -47.57 17.98 -35.58
CA GLN A 102 -46.89 16.80 -35.08
C GLN A 102 -45.37 16.83 -35.30
N GLU A 103 -44.90 17.35 -36.43
CA GLU A 103 -43.46 17.51 -36.66
C GLU A 103 -42.91 18.74 -35.92
N ARG A 104 -43.68 19.83 -35.84
CA ARG A 104 -43.32 21.03 -35.07
C ARG A 104 -43.19 20.74 -33.58
N SER A 105 -43.95 19.78 -33.02
CA SER A 105 -43.85 19.40 -31.61
C SER A 105 -42.66 18.48 -31.28
N ILE A 106 -41.89 17.98 -32.27
CA ILE A 106 -40.71 17.13 -32.04
C ILE A 106 -39.67 17.86 -31.15
N PRO A 107 -39.25 17.28 -30.01
CA PRO A 107 -38.18 17.85 -29.18
C PRO A 107 -36.84 17.94 -29.93
N LEU A 108 -36.12 19.05 -29.78
CA LEU A 108 -34.81 19.22 -30.43
C LEU A 108 -33.76 18.20 -29.94
N GLU A 109 -33.89 17.71 -28.71
CA GLU A 109 -33.14 16.56 -28.18
C GLU A 109 -33.23 15.33 -29.08
N ALA A 110 -34.42 14.98 -29.57
CA ALA A 110 -34.64 13.79 -30.41
C ALA A 110 -33.90 13.92 -31.74
N LEU A 111 -33.81 15.15 -32.27
CA LEU A 111 -33.10 15.48 -33.51
C LEU A 111 -31.57 15.51 -33.35
N ARG A 112 -30.99 15.41 -32.14
CA ARG A 112 -29.53 15.45 -31.93
C ARG A 112 -28.76 14.36 -32.69
N LYS A 113 -29.35 13.19 -32.95
CA LYS A 113 -28.69 12.14 -33.76
C LYS A 113 -28.46 12.60 -35.20
N GLU A 114 -29.40 13.33 -35.79
CA GLU A 114 -29.36 13.78 -37.19
C GLU A 114 -28.57 15.09 -37.36
N PHE A 115 -28.68 16.00 -36.40
CA PHE A 115 -28.06 17.34 -36.49
C PHE A 115 -26.74 17.46 -35.72
N GLY A 116 -26.44 16.53 -34.82
CA GLY A 116 -25.24 16.53 -34.00
C GLY A 116 -25.05 17.85 -33.24
N ALA A 117 -23.84 18.39 -33.30
CA ALA A 117 -23.46 19.59 -32.55
C ALA A 117 -24.13 20.90 -33.02
N LEU A 118 -24.95 20.89 -34.08
CA LEU A 118 -25.65 22.08 -34.58
C LEU A 118 -26.80 22.50 -33.65
N LEU A 119 -27.48 21.57 -32.98
CA LEU A 119 -28.57 21.89 -32.05
C LEU A 119 -28.10 22.25 -30.64
N ASN A 120 -26.82 22.05 -30.32
CA ASN A 120 -26.27 22.30 -28.98
C ASN A 120 -26.40 23.76 -28.50
N ILE A 121 -26.48 24.72 -29.41
CA ILE A 121 -26.65 26.14 -29.06
C ILE A 121 -28.13 26.53 -29.02
N PRO A 122 -28.99 26.25 -30.03
CA PRO A 122 -30.44 26.42 -29.91
C PRO A 122 -31.01 25.87 -28.60
N ILE A 123 -30.67 24.62 -28.25
CA ILE A 123 -31.13 23.98 -27.01
C ILE A 123 -30.61 24.71 -25.76
N ALA A 124 -29.34 25.13 -25.75
CA ALA A 124 -28.76 25.83 -24.60
C ALA A 124 -29.34 27.23 -24.39
N GLU A 125 -29.93 27.81 -25.44
CA GLU A 125 -30.59 29.13 -25.47
C GLU A 125 -32.11 28.99 -25.25
N GLY A 126 -32.59 27.80 -24.88
CA GLY A 126 -33.96 27.56 -24.40
C GLY A 126 -34.97 27.09 -25.46
N VAL A 127 -34.53 26.87 -26.71
CA VAL A 127 -35.40 26.34 -27.77
C VAL A 127 -35.67 24.85 -27.51
N LYS A 128 -36.95 24.47 -27.41
CA LYS A 128 -37.38 23.14 -26.93
C LYS A 128 -37.73 22.18 -28.06
N ASN A 129 -38.42 22.67 -29.08
CA ASN A 129 -39.01 21.86 -30.14
C ASN A 129 -38.68 22.43 -31.53
N LEU A 130 -38.98 21.63 -32.55
CA LEU A 130 -38.71 21.97 -33.93
C LEU A 130 -39.48 23.22 -34.38
N GLY A 131 -40.72 23.41 -33.90
CA GLY A 131 -41.54 24.60 -34.15
C GLY A 131 -40.89 25.89 -33.64
N GLU A 132 -40.45 25.93 -32.38
CA GLU A 132 -39.75 27.09 -31.82
C GLU A 132 -38.45 27.41 -32.58
N LEU A 133 -37.74 26.39 -33.09
CA LEU A 133 -36.56 26.61 -33.94
C LEU A 133 -36.93 27.19 -35.31
N ILE A 134 -37.98 26.68 -35.92
CA ILE A 134 -38.56 27.17 -37.18
C ILE A 134 -38.97 28.64 -37.02
N ASP A 135 -39.70 28.97 -35.96
CA ASP A 135 -40.19 30.32 -35.69
C ASP A 135 -39.02 31.30 -35.51
N LEU A 136 -37.90 30.87 -34.94
CA LEU A 136 -36.67 31.68 -34.86
C LEU A 136 -35.98 31.88 -36.21
N PHE A 137 -36.07 30.93 -37.15
CA PHE A 137 -35.60 31.14 -38.52
C PHE A 137 -36.50 32.13 -39.30
N GLU A 138 -37.80 32.14 -39.02
CA GLU A 138 -38.78 33.03 -39.65
C GLU A 138 -38.76 34.45 -39.06
N THR A 139 -38.69 34.58 -37.73
CA THR A 139 -38.69 35.88 -37.01
C THR A 139 -37.30 36.48 -36.80
N GLY A 140 -36.24 35.68 -36.93
CA GLY A 140 -34.84 36.12 -36.80
C GLY A 140 -34.13 35.56 -35.58
N ILE A 141 -32.97 34.94 -35.79
CA ILE A 141 -32.15 34.34 -34.73
C ILE A 141 -31.34 35.43 -34.02
N LEU A 142 -31.55 35.60 -32.72
CA LEU A 142 -30.70 36.41 -31.83
C LEU A 142 -29.23 35.93 -31.89
N PRO A 143 -28.24 36.81 -31.71
CA PRO A 143 -26.82 36.47 -31.87
C PRO A 143 -26.29 35.53 -30.78
N TRP A 144 -26.56 34.23 -30.90
CA TRP A 144 -26.06 33.22 -29.96
C TRP A 144 -24.53 33.11 -30.02
N ARG A 145 -23.89 33.13 -28.84
CA ARG A 145 -22.44 33.28 -28.73
C ARG A 145 -21.69 32.05 -29.26
N GLY A 146 -21.08 32.20 -30.44
CA GLY A 146 -20.39 31.12 -31.15
C GLY A 146 -21.28 30.32 -32.13
N PHE A 147 -22.47 30.81 -32.44
CA PHE A 147 -23.34 30.32 -33.52
C PHE A 147 -23.32 31.25 -34.75
N GLY A 148 -22.13 31.44 -35.32
CA GLY A 148 -21.97 32.28 -36.51
C GLY A 148 -22.63 31.71 -37.77
N ARG A 149 -22.78 32.58 -38.79
CA ARG A 149 -23.37 32.34 -40.12
C ARG A 149 -23.20 30.91 -40.67
N ALA A 150 -21.98 30.37 -40.67
CA ALA A 150 -21.70 29.01 -41.19
C ALA A 150 -22.44 27.86 -40.46
N LYS A 151 -22.79 28.01 -39.18
CA LYS A 151 -23.58 27.02 -38.43
C LYS A 151 -25.08 27.18 -38.66
N ILE A 152 -25.55 28.43 -38.76
CA ILE A 152 -26.93 28.76 -39.09
C ILE A 152 -27.28 28.17 -40.47
N LEU A 153 -26.42 28.38 -41.47
CA LEU A 153 -26.54 27.79 -42.81
C LEU A 153 -26.63 26.25 -42.77
N ARG A 154 -25.67 25.58 -42.12
CA ARG A 154 -25.66 24.09 -42.00
C ARG A 154 -26.86 23.52 -41.25
N LEU A 155 -27.42 24.27 -40.29
CA LEU A 155 -28.62 23.87 -39.58
C LEU A 155 -29.83 23.92 -40.51
N GLY A 156 -30.01 25.03 -41.24
CA GLY A 156 -31.05 25.14 -42.27
C GLY A 156 -30.93 24.09 -43.38
N GLU A 157 -29.71 23.81 -43.86
CA GLU A 157 -29.43 22.77 -44.86
C GLU A 157 -29.98 21.40 -44.45
N LYS A 158 -29.78 21.02 -43.20
CA LYS A 158 -30.31 19.77 -42.65
C LYS A 158 -31.82 19.83 -42.41
N LEU A 159 -32.38 20.97 -41.97
CA LEU A 159 -33.83 21.13 -41.81
C LEU A 159 -34.58 20.94 -43.14
N ALA A 160 -34.10 21.59 -44.20
CA ALA A 160 -34.68 21.45 -45.54
C ALA A 160 -34.49 20.06 -46.16
N GLN A 161 -33.49 19.28 -45.73
CA GLN A 161 -33.29 17.89 -46.16
C GLN A 161 -34.26 16.90 -45.52
N ILE A 162 -34.81 17.21 -44.34
CA ILE A 162 -35.71 16.30 -43.62
C ILE A 162 -37.19 16.68 -43.71
N SER A 163 -37.51 17.95 -44.01
CA SER A 163 -38.89 18.41 -44.26
C SER A 163 -39.63 17.49 -45.23
N GLY A 164 -40.82 17.02 -44.82
CA GLY A 164 -41.65 16.14 -45.64
C GLY A 164 -41.13 14.70 -45.81
N THR A 165 -40.08 14.29 -45.09
CA THR A 165 -39.56 12.91 -45.15
C THR A 165 -40.24 12.01 -44.09
N PRO A 166 -40.54 10.73 -44.40
CA PRO A 166 -41.09 9.78 -43.43
C PRO A 166 -40.22 9.59 -42.16
N ARG A 167 -38.94 9.97 -42.25
CA ARG A 167 -37.94 9.90 -41.17
C ARG A 167 -38.28 10.80 -39.99
N LEU A 168 -38.89 11.98 -40.23
CA LEU A 168 -39.39 12.85 -39.14
C LEU A 168 -40.51 12.18 -38.35
N SER A 169 -41.51 11.61 -39.05
CA SER A 169 -42.64 10.90 -38.45
C SER A 169 -42.23 9.62 -37.72
N GLN A 170 -41.07 9.06 -38.05
CA GLN A 170 -40.46 7.95 -37.32
C GLN A 170 -39.70 8.42 -36.08
N ILE A 171 -38.89 9.49 -36.18
CA ILE A 171 -38.24 10.12 -35.01
C ILE A 171 -39.28 10.57 -33.98
N TYR A 172 -40.43 11.08 -34.42
CA TYR A 172 -41.56 11.42 -33.55
C TYR A 172 -42.09 10.21 -32.78
N ARG A 173 -42.31 9.07 -33.46
CA ARG A 173 -42.70 7.80 -32.83
C ARG A 173 -41.65 7.30 -31.84
N ASP A 174 -40.40 7.20 -32.27
CA ASP A 174 -39.27 6.81 -31.43
C ASP A 174 -39.12 7.71 -30.18
N SER A 175 -39.45 9.01 -30.30
CA SER A 175 -39.40 9.96 -29.17
C SER A 175 -40.57 9.82 -28.20
N ASN A 176 -41.75 9.42 -28.66
CA ASN A 176 -42.93 9.19 -27.81
C ASN A 176 -42.94 7.79 -27.19
N GLU A 177 -42.39 6.78 -27.87
CA GLU A 177 -42.17 5.43 -27.31
C GLU A 177 -41.02 5.38 -26.27
N HIS A 178 -40.32 6.49 -26.04
CA HIS A 178 -39.29 6.64 -25.01
C HIS A 178 -39.62 7.71 -23.95
N HIS A 179 -40.89 8.09 -23.83
CA HIS A 179 -41.41 8.74 -22.63
C HIS A 179 -41.66 7.69 -21.51
N GLU A 180 -40.63 6.91 -21.18
CA GLU A 180 -40.52 6.40 -19.80
C GLU A 180 -40.43 7.63 -18.88
N GLU A 181 -41.27 7.65 -17.85
CA GLU A 181 -41.23 8.66 -16.80
C GLU A 181 -39.80 8.76 -16.29
N LYS A 182 -39.23 9.97 -16.18
CA LYS A 182 -37.92 10.15 -15.51
C LYS A 182 -38.07 9.55 -14.11
N PRO A 183 -37.39 8.45 -13.77
CA PRO A 183 -37.39 8.00 -12.39
C PRO A 183 -36.70 9.11 -11.60
N GLU A 184 -37.33 9.57 -10.51
CA GLU A 184 -36.63 10.40 -9.55
C GLU A 184 -35.38 9.62 -9.11
N LEU A 185 -34.23 10.30 -9.13
CA LEU A 185 -33.01 9.68 -8.67
C LEU A 185 -33.19 9.31 -7.20
N SER A 186 -33.00 8.04 -6.85
CA SER A 186 -32.97 7.64 -5.44
C SER A 186 -31.95 8.50 -4.68
N GLU A 187 -32.25 8.84 -3.42
CA GLU A 187 -31.35 9.65 -2.60
C GLU A 187 -29.96 9.01 -2.52
N GLU A 188 -29.90 7.68 -2.48
CA GLU A 188 -28.66 6.88 -2.56
C GLU A 188 -27.84 7.16 -3.83
N PHE A 189 -28.49 7.19 -5.00
CA PHE A 189 -27.82 7.53 -6.27
C PHE A 189 -27.34 8.98 -6.28
N CYS A 190 -28.15 9.90 -5.75
CA CYS A 190 -27.77 11.31 -5.61
C CYS A 190 -26.60 11.52 -4.64
N ALA A 191 -26.50 10.71 -3.58
CA ALA A 191 -25.44 10.78 -2.57
C ALA A 191 -24.07 10.27 -3.04
N LEU A 192 -24.03 9.47 -4.12
CA LEU A 192 -22.79 8.92 -4.70
C LEU A 192 -21.71 9.98 -4.93
N ASN A 193 -20.47 9.70 -4.54
CA ASN A 193 -19.37 10.64 -4.77
C ASN A 193 -19.03 10.75 -6.25
N ILE A 194 -18.76 11.95 -6.76
CA ILE A 194 -18.39 12.20 -8.17
C ILE A 194 -17.13 11.44 -8.64
N SER A 195 -16.35 10.85 -7.73
CA SER A 195 -15.22 9.97 -8.07
C SER A 195 -15.63 8.70 -8.82
N ILE A 196 -16.85 8.19 -8.62
CA ILE A 196 -17.38 7.03 -9.37
C ILE A 196 -17.55 7.33 -10.88
N LEU A 197 -17.46 8.60 -11.28
CA LEU A 197 -17.45 9.02 -12.68
C LEU A 197 -16.05 8.98 -13.32
N GLY A 198 -14.99 8.62 -12.57
CA GLY A 198 -13.64 8.39 -13.11
C GLY A 198 -13.02 9.56 -13.88
N LEU A 199 -13.44 10.80 -13.65
CA LEU A 199 -13.08 11.99 -14.47
C LEU A 199 -11.62 12.47 -14.28
N GLY A 200 -10.74 11.62 -13.73
CA GLY A 200 -9.33 11.91 -13.48
C GLY A 200 -9.10 13.22 -12.74
N ALA A 201 -8.16 14.03 -13.23
CA ALA A 201 -7.78 15.31 -12.64
C ALA A 201 -8.92 16.35 -12.52
N ALA A 202 -10.07 16.15 -13.20
CA ALA A 202 -11.23 17.02 -13.05
C ALA A 202 -11.95 16.84 -11.70
N ILE A 203 -11.94 15.63 -11.12
CA ILE A 203 -12.57 15.33 -9.81
C ILE A 203 -12.03 16.31 -8.74
N SER A 204 -10.71 16.48 -8.68
CA SER A 204 -10.05 17.36 -7.70
C SER A 204 -10.29 18.85 -7.94
N LYS A 205 -10.81 19.25 -9.11
CA LYS A 205 -11.27 20.63 -9.37
C LYS A 205 -12.74 20.78 -8.98
N LEU A 206 -13.59 19.85 -9.39
CA LEU A 206 -15.02 19.80 -9.05
C LEU A 206 -15.22 19.82 -7.52
N ARG A 207 -14.51 18.97 -6.78
CA ARG A 207 -14.50 18.95 -5.30
C ARG A 207 -14.11 20.29 -4.67
N ARG A 208 -13.15 21.01 -5.26
CA ARG A 208 -12.72 22.35 -4.80
C ARG A 208 -13.79 23.43 -5.00
N HIS A 209 -14.71 23.23 -5.95
CA HIS A 209 -15.84 24.11 -6.20
C HIS A 209 -17.15 23.61 -5.57
N GLY A 210 -17.08 22.71 -4.58
CA GLY A 210 -18.24 22.24 -3.81
C GLY A 210 -18.95 21.00 -4.38
N PHE A 211 -18.69 20.63 -5.64
CA PHE A 211 -19.27 19.45 -6.27
C PHE A 211 -18.65 18.17 -5.69
N ARG A 212 -19.39 17.50 -4.81
CA ARG A 212 -18.94 16.28 -4.11
C ARG A 212 -19.74 15.05 -4.50
N THR A 213 -21.02 15.21 -4.81
CA THR A 213 -21.95 14.11 -5.11
C THR A 213 -22.55 14.20 -6.51
N ILE A 214 -23.11 13.11 -7.03
CA ILE A 214 -23.78 13.10 -8.33
C ILE A 214 -25.00 14.01 -8.33
N GLY A 215 -25.77 14.06 -7.24
CA GLY A 215 -26.87 15.03 -7.08
C GLY A 215 -26.38 16.47 -7.28
N SER A 216 -25.33 16.87 -6.55
CA SER A 216 -24.74 18.22 -6.70
C SER A 216 -24.23 18.54 -8.11
N LEU A 217 -23.87 17.51 -8.89
CA LEU A 217 -23.38 17.65 -10.28
C LEU A 217 -24.51 17.59 -11.32
N ALA A 218 -25.67 17.03 -10.96
CA ALA A 218 -26.85 16.91 -11.80
C ALA A 218 -27.83 18.10 -11.65
N GLU A 219 -27.89 18.72 -10.47
CA GLU A 219 -28.79 19.85 -10.15
C GLU A 219 -28.60 21.08 -11.06
N ASP A 220 -27.36 21.44 -11.39
CA ASP A 220 -27.07 22.61 -12.22
C ASP A 220 -25.89 22.38 -13.17
N PRO A 221 -26.16 21.78 -14.35
CA PRO A 221 -25.13 21.63 -15.38
C PRO A 221 -24.59 22.97 -15.86
N ALA A 222 -25.38 24.05 -15.82
CA ALA A 222 -25.00 25.37 -16.33
C ALA A 222 -23.86 26.01 -15.49
N LYS A 223 -23.83 25.79 -14.17
CA LYS A 223 -22.72 26.18 -13.28
C LYS A 223 -21.40 25.49 -13.66
N LEU A 224 -21.42 24.21 -14.09
CA LEU A 224 -20.20 23.45 -14.39
C LEU A 224 -19.36 24.09 -15.53
N TRP A 225 -19.99 24.65 -16.56
CA TRP A 225 -19.31 25.30 -17.69
C TRP A 225 -18.62 26.62 -17.30
N ARG A 226 -18.96 27.20 -16.13
CA ARG A 226 -18.39 28.45 -15.62
C ARG A 226 -17.16 28.22 -14.74
N LEU A 227 -16.81 26.97 -14.43
CA LEU A 227 -15.68 26.63 -13.55
C LEU A 227 -14.32 26.69 -14.27
N PRO A 228 -13.31 27.41 -13.73
CA PRO A 228 -11.98 27.46 -14.30
C PRO A 228 -11.34 26.09 -14.50
N GLY A 229 -11.09 25.73 -15.76
CA GLY A 229 -10.42 24.47 -16.12
C GLY A 229 -11.30 23.21 -16.04
N VAL A 230 -12.64 23.36 -16.02
CA VAL A 230 -13.61 22.30 -16.35
C VAL A 230 -14.18 22.61 -17.74
N GLY A 231 -13.75 21.85 -18.75
CA GLY A 231 -14.07 22.15 -20.16
C GLY A 231 -15.35 21.47 -20.65
N ARG A 232 -15.81 21.86 -21.85
CA ARG A 232 -16.99 21.27 -22.52
C ARG A 232 -16.94 19.73 -22.58
N LYS A 233 -15.76 19.17 -22.87
CA LYS A 233 -15.51 17.72 -22.89
C LYS A 233 -15.70 17.06 -21.51
N THR A 234 -15.29 17.75 -20.44
CA THR A 234 -15.40 17.24 -19.06
C THR A 234 -16.85 17.19 -18.61
N VAL A 235 -17.66 18.21 -18.91
CA VAL A 235 -19.09 18.22 -18.57
C VAL A 235 -19.85 17.16 -19.37
N GLY A 236 -19.57 17.03 -20.67
CA GLY A 236 -20.14 15.96 -21.51
C GLY A 236 -19.81 14.56 -20.99
N LEU A 237 -18.52 14.29 -20.70
CA LEU A 237 -18.06 13.02 -20.14
C LEU A 237 -18.69 12.72 -18.76
N ALA A 238 -18.89 13.74 -17.92
CA ALA A 238 -19.57 13.58 -16.63
C ALA A 238 -21.03 13.18 -16.82
N GLN A 239 -21.76 13.84 -17.72
CA GLN A 239 -23.15 13.52 -18.04
C GLN A 239 -23.29 12.12 -18.66
N GLU A 240 -22.42 11.78 -19.60
CA GLU A 240 -22.33 10.45 -20.22
C GLU A 240 -22.12 9.36 -19.17
N ARG A 241 -21.15 9.54 -18.26
CA ARG A 241 -20.85 8.57 -17.21
C ARG A 241 -21.91 8.49 -16.12
N ILE A 242 -22.66 9.56 -15.84
CA ILE A 242 -23.86 9.51 -14.99
C ILE A 242 -24.94 8.63 -15.65
N GLN A 243 -25.17 8.75 -16.96
CA GLN A 243 -26.16 7.91 -17.67
C GLN A 243 -25.71 6.44 -17.75
N ILE A 244 -24.41 6.19 -17.94
CA ILE A 244 -23.83 4.84 -17.86
C ILE A 244 -24.06 4.24 -16.47
N LEU A 245 -23.77 5.01 -15.41
CA LEU A 245 -23.93 4.59 -14.03
C LEU A 245 -25.39 4.30 -13.67
N ARG A 246 -26.35 5.10 -14.16
CA ARG A 246 -27.79 4.80 -14.03
C ARG A 246 -28.16 3.45 -14.63
N LYS A 247 -27.65 3.14 -15.82
CA LYS A 247 -27.92 1.86 -16.50
C LYS A 247 -27.27 0.65 -15.82
N ALA A 248 -26.22 0.88 -15.03
CA ALA A 248 -25.54 -0.14 -14.23
C ALA A 248 -26.04 -0.17 -12.77
N TRP A 249 -27.11 0.55 -12.42
CA TRP A 249 -27.64 0.63 -11.06
C TRP A 249 -28.78 -0.38 -10.88
N GLY A 250 -28.55 -1.41 -10.06
CA GLY A 250 -29.55 -2.41 -9.69
C GLY A 250 -30.04 -2.24 -8.25
N GLU A 251 -30.90 -3.15 -7.79
CA GLU A 251 -31.47 -3.16 -6.43
C GLU A 251 -30.40 -3.21 -5.32
N SER A 252 -29.24 -3.82 -5.61
CA SER A 252 -28.10 -3.93 -4.69
C SER A 252 -27.04 -2.83 -4.86
N GLY A 253 -27.34 -1.76 -5.62
CA GLY A 253 -26.41 -0.69 -5.95
C GLY A 253 -25.72 -0.88 -7.33
N PRO A 254 -24.50 -0.31 -7.53
CA PRO A 254 -23.87 -0.26 -8.84
C PRO A 254 -23.17 -1.58 -9.20
N ASP A 255 -23.51 -2.17 -10.35
CA ASP A 255 -22.71 -3.24 -10.94
C ASP A 255 -21.37 -2.67 -11.42
N LEU A 256 -20.34 -2.90 -10.60
CA LEU A 256 -18.97 -2.47 -10.84
C LEU A 256 -18.32 -3.17 -12.04
N GLN A 257 -18.74 -4.38 -12.43
CA GLN A 257 -18.25 -5.04 -13.64
C GLN A 257 -18.90 -4.44 -14.90
N MET A 258 -20.19 -4.14 -14.85
CA MET A 258 -20.88 -3.45 -15.95
C MET A 258 -20.33 -2.03 -16.12
N LEU A 259 -20.07 -1.30 -15.02
CA LEU A 259 -19.37 -0.02 -15.04
C LEU A 259 -17.98 -0.13 -15.66
N ALA A 260 -17.17 -1.10 -15.24
CA ALA A 260 -15.85 -1.35 -15.78
C ALA A 260 -15.88 -1.56 -17.31
N ARG A 261 -16.75 -2.47 -17.77
CA ARG A 261 -16.95 -2.77 -19.20
C ARG A 261 -17.38 -1.54 -20.01
N ILE A 262 -18.33 -0.74 -19.51
CA ILE A 262 -18.87 0.40 -20.27
C ILE A 262 -17.94 1.62 -20.21
N GLN A 263 -17.23 1.85 -19.09
CA GLN A 263 -16.29 2.97 -18.97
C GLN A 263 -14.89 2.69 -19.54
N SER A 264 -14.63 1.46 -20.03
CA SER A 264 -13.30 0.96 -20.44
C SER A 264 -12.26 1.03 -19.32
N VAL A 265 -12.69 0.68 -18.10
CA VAL A 265 -11.90 0.70 -16.86
C VAL A 265 -11.64 -0.76 -16.44
N ARG A 266 -10.44 -1.10 -15.99
CA ARG A 266 -10.09 -2.46 -15.56
C ARG A 266 -10.53 -2.72 -14.12
N VAL A 267 -11.00 -3.93 -13.82
CA VAL A 267 -11.19 -4.38 -12.42
C VAL A 267 -9.94 -5.11 -11.98
N VAL A 268 -9.35 -4.73 -10.85
CA VAL A 268 -8.07 -5.29 -10.39
C VAL A 268 -8.22 -5.91 -8.99
N PRO A 269 -7.83 -7.18 -8.80
CA PRO A 269 -7.47 -8.15 -9.85
C PRO A 269 -8.68 -8.55 -10.73
N ASP A 270 -8.39 -9.12 -11.91
CA ASP A 270 -9.39 -9.48 -12.93
C ASP A 270 -10.35 -10.61 -12.49
N SER A 271 -10.02 -11.39 -11.45
CA SER A 271 -10.89 -12.44 -10.90
C SER A 271 -10.97 -12.37 -9.37
N GLY A 272 -12.16 -12.64 -8.82
CA GLY A 272 -12.38 -12.77 -7.37
C GLY A 272 -11.65 -13.99 -6.79
N GLU A 273 -11.55 -15.08 -7.55
CA GLU A 273 -10.82 -16.29 -7.14
C GLU A 273 -9.33 -16.01 -6.85
N ALA A 274 -8.69 -15.08 -7.56
CA ALA A 274 -7.34 -14.62 -7.24
C ALA A 274 -7.27 -13.76 -5.96
N VAL A 275 -8.35 -13.04 -5.60
CA VAL A 275 -8.46 -12.37 -4.28
C VAL A 275 -8.58 -13.39 -3.15
N CYS A 276 -9.38 -14.45 -3.37
CA CYS A 276 -9.58 -15.52 -2.40
C CYS A 276 -8.30 -16.27 -2.08
N CYS A 277 -7.66 -16.80 -3.12
CA CYS A 277 -6.57 -17.76 -3.02
C CYS A 277 -5.19 -17.10 -2.87
N GLU A 278 -4.97 -15.92 -3.46
CA GLU A 278 -3.66 -15.25 -3.50
C GLU A 278 -3.73 -13.74 -3.18
N PRO A 279 -4.15 -13.35 -1.95
CA PRO A 279 -4.28 -11.93 -1.59
C PRO A 279 -2.97 -11.11 -1.73
N ALA A 280 -1.81 -11.76 -1.67
CA ALA A 280 -0.52 -11.13 -1.95
C ALA A 280 -0.30 -10.80 -3.44
N ALA A 281 -0.71 -11.70 -4.34
CA ALA A 281 -0.66 -11.46 -5.78
C ALA A 281 -1.68 -10.39 -6.18
N ALA A 282 -2.89 -10.43 -5.59
CA ALA A 282 -3.93 -9.42 -5.78
C ALA A 282 -3.45 -8.01 -5.39
N LEU A 283 -2.83 -7.86 -4.21
CA LEU A 283 -2.24 -6.59 -3.78
C LEU A 283 -1.08 -6.12 -4.68
N THR A 284 -0.17 -7.02 -5.04
CA THR A 284 0.96 -6.68 -5.91
C THR A 284 0.50 -6.26 -7.30
N SER A 285 -0.54 -6.91 -7.85
CA SER A 285 -1.14 -6.53 -9.13
C SER A 285 -1.82 -5.15 -9.05
N LEU A 286 -2.56 -4.88 -7.96
CA LEU A 286 -3.15 -3.55 -7.72
C LEU A 286 -2.10 -2.45 -7.67
N ILE A 287 -1.01 -2.65 -6.93
CA ILE A 287 0.06 -1.64 -6.83
C ILE A 287 0.77 -1.47 -8.18
N ARG A 288 1.00 -2.56 -8.93
CA ARG A 288 1.57 -2.52 -10.29
C ARG A 288 0.74 -1.64 -11.22
N GLU A 289 -0.56 -1.89 -11.36
CA GLU A 289 -1.43 -1.12 -12.25
C GLU A 289 -1.51 0.37 -11.84
N ILE A 290 -1.51 0.67 -10.53
CA ILE A 290 -1.43 2.06 -10.02
C ILE A 290 -0.10 2.76 -10.37
N CYS A 291 0.99 2.00 -10.49
CA CYS A 291 2.30 2.50 -10.90
C CYS A 291 2.41 2.68 -12.41
N GLU A 292 1.75 1.82 -13.20
CA GLU A 292 1.64 1.95 -14.67
C GLU A 292 0.83 3.19 -15.10
N GLU A 293 0.00 3.77 -14.21
CA GLU A 293 -0.62 5.08 -14.42
C GLU A 293 0.31 6.30 -14.23
N ASP A 294 1.51 6.14 -13.65
CA ASP A 294 2.45 7.27 -13.53
C ASP A 294 3.18 7.46 -14.87
N PRO A 295 3.13 8.64 -15.51
CA PRO A 295 3.82 8.90 -16.77
C PRO A 295 5.36 8.90 -16.64
N SER A 296 5.89 8.74 -15.41
CA SER A 296 7.30 8.44 -15.17
C SER A 296 7.50 7.01 -14.69
N ASP A 297 8.44 6.30 -15.33
CA ASP A 297 8.84 4.92 -14.98
C ASP A 297 9.34 4.77 -13.53
N HIS A 298 9.58 5.90 -12.84
CA HIS A 298 9.92 5.98 -11.43
C HIS A 298 8.97 5.19 -10.51
N ALA A 299 7.65 5.21 -10.77
CA ALA A 299 6.70 4.47 -9.94
C ALA A 299 6.85 2.96 -10.14
N ALA A 300 6.98 2.51 -11.40
CA ALA A 300 7.15 1.10 -11.75
C ALA A 300 8.47 0.52 -11.22
N GLN A 301 9.57 1.28 -11.29
CA GLN A 301 10.85 0.86 -10.70
C GLN A 301 10.82 0.80 -9.16
N ILE A 302 10.17 1.77 -8.49
CA ILE A 302 9.98 1.72 -7.02
C ILE A 302 9.12 0.51 -6.62
N HIS A 303 8.08 0.20 -7.39
CA HIS A 303 7.29 -1.01 -7.17
C HIS A 303 8.17 -2.27 -7.31
N THR A 304 8.82 -2.44 -8.46
CA THR A 304 9.54 -3.66 -8.84
C THR A 304 10.75 -3.97 -7.97
N ASN A 305 11.51 -2.95 -7.57
CA ASN A 305 12.75 -3.10 -6.82
C ASN A 305 12.55 -3.02 -5.30
N ARG A 306 11.37 -2.58 -4.82
CA ARG A 306 11.19 -2.25 -3.40
C ARG A 306 9.81 -2.58 -2.81
N ILE A 307 8.69 -2.15 -3.38
CA ILE A 307 7.37 -2.40 -2.78
C ILE A 307 6.92 -3.87 -2.95
N ALA A 308 7.20 -4.46 -4.12
CA ALA A 308 6.88 -5.87 -4.44
C ALA A 308 7.89 -6.88 -3.86
N ARG A 309 8.96 -6.39 -3.20
CA ARG A 309 10.06 -7.21 -2.67
C ARG A 309 9.98 -7.29 -1.15
N SER A 310 10.30 -8.44 -0.59
CA SER A 310 10.29 -8.68 0.86
C SER A 310 11.72 -8.76 1.42
N GLY A 311 11.84 -8.44 2.72
CA GLY A 311 13.06 -8.71 3.49
C GLY A 311 14.33 -8.04 2.93
N SER A 312 15.33 -8.88 2.63
CA SER A 312 16.65 -8.49 2.08
C SER A 312 16.61 -8.10 0.61
N ASP A 313 15.58 -8.51 -0.12
CA ASP A 313 15.53 -8.43 -1.58
C ASP A 313 14.92 -7.10 -2.05
N ALA A 314 14.48 -6.26 -1.09
CA ALA A 314 13.96 -4.92 -1.31
C ALA A 314 15.09 -3.89 -1.25
N ALA A 315 15.40 -3.31 -2.42
CA ALA A 315 16.45 -2.31 -2.57
C ALA A 315 16.23 -1.10 -1.64
N THR A 316 17.32 -0.52 -1.12
CA THR A 316 17.25 0.66 -0.25
C THR A 316 16.75 1.90 -1.01
N LEU A 317 16.31 2.93 -0.28
CA LEU A 317 15.88 4.19 -0.93
C LEU A 317 17.03 4.85 -1.68
N GLU A 318 18.25 4.67 -1.20
CA GLU A 318 19.50 5.11 -1.79
C GLU A 318 19.87 4.31 -3.06
N GLU A 319 19.74 2.98 -3.04
CA GLU A 319 19.92 2.14 -4.23
C GLU A 319 18.92 2.49 -5.33
N VAL A 320 17.62 2.56 -5.00
CA VAL A 320 16.58 2.91 -5.98
C VAL A 320 16.78 4.34 -6.50
N ALA A 321 17.21 5.28 -5.66
CA ALA A 321 17.52 6.65 -6.08
C ALA A 321 18.64 6.71 -7.14
N ALA A 322 19.62 5.81 -7.07
CA ALA A 322 20.74 5.69 -8.00
C ALA A 322 20.42 4.92 -9.29
N MET A 323 19.28 4.20 -9.35
CA MET A 323 18.84 3.47 -10.55
C MET A 323 18.22 4.37 -11.63
N PHE A 324 17.86 5.62 -11.30
CA PHE A 324 17.25 6.56 -12.23
C PHE A 324 18.29 7.32 -13.07
N ASP A 325 17.90 7.69 -14.28
CA ASP A 325 18.67 8.59 -15.15
C ASP A 325 17.80 9.82 -15.54
N PRO A 326 18.14 11.05 -15.09
CA PRO A 326 19.21 11.36 -14.14
C PRO A 326 18.90 10.85 -12.71
N PRO A 327 19.91 10.54 -11.88
CA PRO A 327 19.70 10.09 -10.51
C PRO A 327 18.89 11.09 -9.68
N VAL A 328 17.94 10.59 -8.89
CA VAL A 328 17.10 11.43 -8.02
C VAL A 328 17.57 11.36 -6.57
N THR A 329 16.99 12.17 -5.68
CA THR A 329 17.32 12.09 -4.25
C THR A 329 16.52 10.98 -3.54
N ARG A 330 17.12 10.38 -2.51
CA ARG A 330 16.44 9.45 -1.57
C ARG A 330 15.07 9.97 -1.09
N GLU A 331 14.97 11.27 -0.80
CA GLU A 331 13.70 11.89 -0.38
C GLU A 331 12.67 11.96 -1.52
N ARG A 332 13.11 12.13 -2.77
CA ARG A 332 12.23 12.06 -3.94
C ARG A 332 11.65 10.65 -4.11
N VAL A 333 12.45 9.60 -3.93
CA VAL A 333 11.98 8.20 -3.93
C VAL A 333 10.91 7.99 -2.86
N ARG A 334 11.20 8.40 -1.61
CA ARG A 334 10.26 8.33 -0.49
C ARG A 334 8.95 9.09 -0.74
N GLN A 335 9.00 10.24 -1.42
CA GLN A 335 7.80 11.01 -1.78
C GLN A 335 6.93 10.31 -2.82
N ILE A 336 7.53 9.57 -3.76
CA ILE A 336 6.81 8.78 -4.77
C ILE A 336 6.22 7.51 -4.11
N GLU A 337 7.02 6.77 -3.34
CA GLU A 337 6.59 5.61 -2.55
C GLU A 337 5.41 5.94 -1.63
N LYS A 338 5.48 7.06 -0.88
CA LYS A 338 4.36 7.58 -0.08
C LYS A 338 3.11 7.87 -0.92
N ARG A 339 3.27 8.45 -2.12
CA ARG A 339 2.14 8.78 -3.01
C ARG A 339 1.45 7.52 -3.53
N ILE A 340 2.21 6.49 -3.86
CA ILE A 340 1.68 5.17 -4.28
C ILE A 340 0.87 4.56 -3.13
N LEU A 341 1.47 4.43 -1.94
CA LEU A 341 0.79 3.83 -0.78
C LEU A 341 -0.48 4.57 -0.37
N VAL A 342 -0.48 5.92 -0.41
CA VAL A 342 -1.68 6.72 -0.16
C VAL A 342 -2.76 6.50 -1.22
N LYS A 343 -2.41 6.45 -2.52
CA LYS A 343 -3.36 6.10 -3.60
C LYS A 343 -3.99 4.71 -3.39
N VAL A 344 -3.17 3.71 -3.04
CA VAL A 344 -3.61 2.33 -2.76
C VAL A 344 -4.58 2.31 -1.57
N ARG A 345 -4.24 3.00 -0.48
CA ARG A 345 -5.12 3.12 0.69
C ARG A 345 -6.43 3.81 0.34
N GLU A 346 -6.38 4.93 -0.39
CA GLU A 346 -7.59 5.63 -0.84
C GLU A 346 -8.49 4.72 -1.68
N LEU A 347 -7.94 3.94 -2.60
CA LEU A 347 -8.68 2.98 -3.41
C LEU A 347 -9.33 1.84 -2.61
N LEU A 348 -8.62 1.31 -1.60
CA LEU A 348 -9.13 0.22 -0.75
C LEU A 348 -10.19 0.71 0.25
N MET A 349 -9.97 1.89 0.84
CA MET A 349 -10.81 2.43 1.91
C MET A 349 -12.00 3.26 1.43
N ALA A 350 -11.86 4.05 0.36
CA ALA A 350 -12.90 5.00 -0.06
C ALA A 350 -14.18 4.27 -0.48
N PRO A 351 -15.37 4.90 -0.32
CA PRO A 351 -16.65 4.28 -0.68
C PRO A 351 -16.76 3.93 -2.18
N HIS A 352 -16.03 4.62 -3.06
CA HIS A 352 -16.02 4.35 -4.50
C HIS A 352 -14.57 4.19 -5.01
N PRO A 353 -14.16 2.99 -5.47
CA PRO A 353 -12.76 2.61 -5.62
C PRO A 353 -12.23 2.86 -7.05
N ILE A 354 -12.44 4.06 -7.60
CA ILE A 354 -12.02 4.39 -8.97
C ILE A 354 -10.87 5.41 -8.96
N LEU A 355 -9.74 5.02 -9.54
CA LEU A 355 -8.60 5.90 -9.82
C LEU A 355 -8.23 5.71 -11.29
N GLY A 356 -8.33 6.78 -12.08
CA GLY A 356 -8.02 6.77 -13.50
C GLY A 356 -8.76 5.67 -14.27
N CYS A 357 -8.03 4.65 -14.69
CA CYS A 357 -8.48 3.50 -15.47
C CYS A 357 -8.64 2.21 -14.65
N VAL A 358 -8.57 2.28 -13.31
CA VAL A 358 -8.62 1.12 -12.39
C VAL A 358 -9.80 1.22 -11.41
N ILE A 359 -10.54 0.11 -11.28
CA ILE A 359 -11.51 -0.21 -10.23
C ILE A 359 -10.92 -1.33 -9.35
N VAL A 360 -10.95 -1.21 -8.03
CA VAL A 360 -10.55 -2.35 -7.15
C VAL A 360 -11.70 -3.35 -7.01
N HIS A 361 -11.38 -4.64 -7.13
CA HIS A 361 -12.33 -5.73 -6.91
C HIS A 361 -13.01 -5.62 -5.52
N PRO A 362 -14.34 -5.75 -5.40
CA PRO A 362 -15.06 -5.50 -4.14
C PRO A 362 -14.53 -6.32 -2.96
N GLU A 363 -14.22 -7.59 -3.19
CA GLU A 363 -13.76 -8.50 -2.14
C GLU A 363 -12.44 -8.08 -1.50
N LEU A 364 -11.50 -7.54 -2.28
CA LEU A 364 -10.22 -7.04 -1.75
C LEU A 364 -10.44 -5.81 -0.87
N ARG A 365 -11.45 -4.99 -1.19
CA ARG A 365 -11.87 -3.86 -0.35
C ARG A 365 -12.55 -4.35 0.92
N CYS A 366 -13.48 -5.29 0.84
CA CYS A 366 -14.16 -5.85 2.01
C CYS A 366 -13.15 -6.40 3.03
N ARG A 367 -12.16 -7.19 2.58
CA ARG A 367 -11.07 -7.73 3.42
C ARG A 367 -10.27 -6.64 4.15
N PHE A 368 -10.04 -5.49 3.50
CA PHE A 368 -9.38 -4.35 4.10
C PHE A 368 -10.32 -3.53 5.02
N GLN A 369 -11.55 -3.27 4.60
CA GLN A 369 -12.52 -2.49 5.39
C GLN A 369 -12.93 -3.22 6.67
N SER A 370 -13.12 -4.55 6.62
CA SER A 370 -13.36 -5.38 7.81
C SER A 370 -12.16 -5.38 8.77
N LEU A 371 -10.93 -5.47 8.24
CA LEU A 371 -9.72 -5.39 9.05
C LEU A 371 -9.56 -4.01 9.70
N ALA A 372 -9.91 -2.92 9.01
CA ALA A 372 -9.91 -1.58 9.56
C ALA A 372 -10.96 -1.40 10.68
N LEU A 373 -12.14 -2.00 10.52
CA LEU A 373 -13.22 -2.00 11.51
C LEU A 373 -12.84 -2.79 12.78
N GLU A 374 -12.29 -3.99 12.61
CA GLU A 374 -11.84 -4.87 13.71
C GLU A 374 -10.75 -4.24 14.60
N LEU A 375 -9.97 -3.31 14.02
CA LEU A 375 -8.85 -2.65 14.66
C LEU A 375 -9.18 -1.24 15.17
N SER A 376 -10.36 -0.67 14.87
CA SER A 376 -10.66 0.74 15.18
C SER A 376 -10.64 1.05 16.68
N ASP A 377 -11.11 0.10 17.51
CA ASP A 377 -11.18 0.24 18.97
C ASP A 377 -9.87 -0.14 19.69
N ARG A 378 -8.82 -0.57 18.96
CA ARG A 378 -7.59 -1.14 19.54
C ARG A 378 -6.43 -0.12 19.50
N GLU A 379 -5.99 0.36 20.67
CA GLU A 379 -4.81 1.25 20.75
C GLU A 379 -3.48 0.55 20.43
N GLN A 380 -3.41 -0.77 20.65
CA GLN A 380 -2.25 -1.63 20.43
C GLN A 380 -2.72 -3.03 20.02
N VAL A 381 -1.99 -3.67 19.10
CA VAL A 381 -2.17 -5.07 18.71
C VAL A 381 -0.78 -5.66 18.50
N ALA A 382 -0.52 -6.86 19.03
CA ALA A 382 0.76 -7.51 18.79
C ALA A 382 0.89 -7.92 17.31
N PRO A 383 2.08 -7.90 16.68
CA PRO A 383 2.23 -8.31 15.28
C PRO A 383 1.71 -9.73 15.01
N ALA A 384 1.86 -10.62 15.98
CA ALA A 384 1.32 -11.98 16.01
C ALA A 384 -0.22 -12.01 15.96
N GLU A 385 -0.86 -11.21 16.81
CA GLU A 385 -2.30 -11.09 16.93
C GLU A 385 -2.90 -10.48 15.65
N LEU A 386 -2.26 -9.43 15.12
CA LEU A 386 -2.66 -8.81 13.85
C LEU A 386 -2.52 -9.79 12.67
N ALA A 387 -1.43 -10.58 12.63
CA ALA A 387 -1.29 -11.64 11.63
C ALA A 387 -2.33 -12.76 11.80
N GLY A 388 -2.74 -13.08 13.04
CA GLY A 388 -3.83 -14.01 13.32
C GLY A 388 -5.17 -13.52 12.76
N ILE A 389 -5.53 -12.27 13.05
CA ILE A 389 -6.74 -11.62 12.50
C ILE A 389 -6.72 -11.62 10.97
N ILE A 390 -5.57 -11.31 10.35
CA ILE A 390 -5.41 -11.37 8.89
C ILE A 390 -5.57 -12.80 8.37
N ALA A 391 -4.92 -13.79 8.99
CA ALA A 391 -5.01 -15.19 8.59
C ALA A 391 -6.45 -15.72 8.62
N GLU A 392 -7.20 -15.36 9.67
CA GLU A 392 -8.62 -15.72 9.83
C GLU A 392 -9.51 -14.99 8.81
N GLN A 393 -9.49 -13.64 8.79
CA GLN A 393 -10.36 -12.86 7.92
C GLN A 393 -10.07 -13.06 6.42
N TRP A 394 -8.81 -13.33 6.05
CA TRP A 394 -8.38 -13.48 4.66
C TRP A 394 -8.21 -14.96 4.24
N GLN A 395 -8.51 -15.90 5.14
CA GLN A 395 -8.46 -17.35 4.91
C GLN A 395 -7.10 -17.85 4.38
N CYS A 396 -6.01 -17.27 4.86
CA CYS A 396 -4.64 -17.63 4.47
C CYS A 396 -3.86 -18.20 5.65
N THR A 397 -2.69 -18.79 5.39
CA THR A 397 -1.86 -19.33 6.48
C THR A 397 -1.22 -18.19 7.29
N MET A 398 -0.98 -18.44 8.58
CA MET A 398 -0.24 -17.50 9.45
C MET A 398 1.12 -17.07 8.86
N GLY A 399 1.79 -17.96 8.10
CA GLY A 399 3.04 -17.64 7.41
C GLY A 399 2.88 -16.69 6.21
N GLU A 400 1.72 -16.67 5.57
CA GLU A 400 1.39 -15.71 4.51
C GLU A 400 0.93 -14.38 5.09
N ALA A 401 0.08 -14.41 6.13
CA ALA A 401 -0.31 -13.24 6.88
C ALA A 401 0.91 -12.47 7.43
N MET A 402 1.88 -13.17 8.03
CA MET A 402 3.14 -12.58 8.50
C MET A 402 4.00 -11.96 7.39
N LYS A 403 4.03 -12.55 6.19
CA LYS A 403 4.71 -11.97 5.01
C LYS A 403 4.01 -10.72 4.48
N LEU A 404 2.67 -10.69 4.55
CA LEU A 404 1.82 -9.59 4.11
C LEU A 404 1.80 -8.42 5.08
N LEU A 405 1.95 -8.69 6.38
CA LEU A 405 1.88 -7.75 7.48
C LEU A 405 2.65 -6.43 7.24
N PRO A 406 3.91 -6.43 6.74
CA PRO A 406 4.65 -5.20 6.50
C PRO A 406 4.04 -4.32 5.39
N LEU A 407 3.48 -4.95 4.34
CA LEU A 407 2.82 -4.24 3.24
C LEU A 407 1.46 -3.68 3.68
N ILE A 408 0.67 -4.47 4.42
CA ILE A 408 -0.64 -4.06 4.95
C ILE A 408 -0.48 -2.84 5.86
N ILE A 409 0.47 -2.86 6.79
CA ILE A 409 0.76 -1.73 7.68
C ILE A 409 1.23 -0.50 6.88
N ALA A 410 2.13 -0.69 5.89
CA ALA A 410 2.60 0.40 5.05
C ALA A 410 1.48 1.06 4.21
N ILE A 411 0.48 0.28 3.78
CA ILE A 411 -0.73 0.78 3.12
C ILE A 411 -1.55 1.60 4.13
N TYR A 412 -1.88 1.07 5.31
CA TYR A 412 -2.69 1.79 6.32
C TYR A 412 -2.05 3.10 6.79
N GLU A 413 -0.76 3.08 7.14
CA GLU A 413 -0.03 4.29 7.52
C GLU A 413 0.15 5.27 6.33
N GLY A 414 0.03 4.77 5.10
CA GLY A 414 0.39 5.50 3.89
C GLY A 414 1.88 5.85 3.83
N THR A 415 2.75 5.10 4.53
CA THR A 415 4.20 5.29 4.51
C THR A 415 4.93 3.96 4.64
N ALA A 416 6.05 3.79 3.94
CA ALA A 416 6.89 2.60 4.07
C ALA A 416 7.74 2.56 5.37
N ARG A 417 7.33 3.29 6.42
CA ARG A 417 7.95 3.27 7.75
C ARG A 417 7.49 2.08 8.60
N THR A 418 7.41 0.89 7.99
CA THR A 418 7.54 -0.33 8.77
C THR A 418 8.81 -0.24 9.61
N SER A 419 8.66 -0.42 10.92
CA SER A 419 9.78 -0.50 11.83
C SER A 419 10.76 -1.58 11.35
N ALA A 420 12.04 -1.45 11.70
CA ALA A 420 13.03 -2.50 11.40
C ALA A 420 12.55 -3.86 11.94
N ASP A 421 11.78 -3.83 13.03
CA ASP A 421 11.23 -4.98 13.73
C ASP A 421 10.08 -5.64 12.97
N LEU A 422 9.18 -4.87 12.34
CA LEU A 422 8.16 -5.43 11.44
C LEU A 422 8.77 -6.05 10.17
N ARG A 423 9.86 -5.50 9.64
CA ARG A 423 10.57 -6.13 8.51
C ARG A 423 11.31 -7.41 8.90
N ARG A 424 11.79 -7.51 10.15
CA ARG A 424 12.32 -8.76 10.73
C ARG A 424 11.23 -9.80 10.93
N LEU A 425 10.03 -9.39 11.33
CA LEU A 425 8.88 -10.27 11.53
C LEU A 425 8.39 -10.89 10.22
N GLY A 426 8.36 -10.14 9.11
CA GLY A 426 8.07 -10.68 7.77
C GLY A 426 9.06 -11.73 7.27
N ASN A 427 10.29 -11.71 7.80
CA ASN A 427 11.31 -12.75 7.59
C ASN A 427 11.20 -13.88 8.63
N THR A 428 10.00 -14.25 9.09
CA THR A 428 9.80 -15.29 10.12
C THR A 428 10.44 -16.60 9.67
N PRO A 429 11.50 -17.09 10.35
CA PRO A 429 12.07 -18.38 10.03
C PRO A 429 11.37 -19.49 10.81
N ASP A 430 10.05 -19.39 10.99
CA ASP A 430 9.21 -20.49 11.46
C ASP A 430 9.43 -21.73 10.57
N HIS A 431 9.72 -21.53 9.28
CA HIS A 431 10.16 -22.59 8.36
C HIS A 431 11.51 -23.23 8.74
N LEU A 432 12.45 -22.51 9.39
CA LEU A 432 13.69 -23.09 9.91
C LEU A 432 13.37 -24.03 11.09
N PHE A 433 12.46 -23.65 11.99
CA PHE A 433 12.12 -24.45 13.18
C PHE A 433 11.12 -25.59 12.91
N ARG A 434 10.02 -25.35 12.18
CA ARG A 434 9.00 -26.38 11.85
C ARG A 434 9.61 -27.62 11.19
N SER A 435 10.64 -27.40 10.38
CA SER A 435 11.33 -28.50 9.69
C SER A 435 12.30 -29.27 10.58
N LEU A 436 12.73 -28.75 11.74
CA LEU A 436 13.62 -29.49 12.64
C LEU A 436 12.90 -30.72 13.23
N PRO A 437 13.60 -31.86 13.40
CA PRO A 437 13.07 -33.01 14.13
C PRO A 437 12.69 -32.65 15.56
N GLU A 438 11.68 -33.32 16.12
CA GLU A 438 11.21 -33.08 17.49
C GLU A 438 12.34 -33.11 18.56
N PRO A 439 13.31 -34.07 18.54
CA PRO A 439 14.42 -34.05 19.49
C PRO A 439 15.27 -32.78 19.43
N VAL A 440 15.38 -32.15 18.25
CA VAL A 440 16.14 -30.91 18.03
C VAL A 440 15.35 -29.69 18.50
N ARG A 441 14.02 -29.70 18.34
CA ARG A 441 13.14 -28.64 18.85
C ARG A 441 13.17 -28.54 20.38
N GLN A 442 13.29 -29.67 21.06
CA GLN A 442 13.36 -29.74 22.53
C GLN A 442 14.73 -29.38 23.13
N TRP A 443 15.73 -28.98 22.33
CA TRP A 443 17.07 -28.71 22.87
C TRP A 443 17.16 -27.46 23.73
N PRO A 444 18.01 -27.50 24.78
CA PRO A 444 18.42 -26.33 25.52
C PRO A 444 18.95 -25.19 24.62
N THR A 445 18.45 -23.98 24.81
CA THR A 445 18.91 -22.77 24.09
C THR A 445 20.39 -22.45 24.35
N THR A 446 20.95 -22.99 25.43
CA THR A 446 22.38 -22.95 25.76
C THR A 446 23.24 -23.67 24.73
N ASN A 447 22.73 -24.73 24.07
CA ASN A 447 23.47 -25.53 23.10
C ASN A 447 23.73 -24.76 21.79
N ILE A 448 22.78 -23.91 21.36
CA ILE A 448 22.88 -23.03 20.17
C ILE A 448 24.15 -22.14 20.24
N GLY A 449 24.71 -21.99 21.43
CA GLY A 449 25.91 -21.20 21.62
C GLY A 449 25.63 -19.72 21.76
N ALA A 450 24.40 -19.37 22.15
CA ALA A 450 24.06 -18.10 22.75
C ALA A 450 25.23 -17.53 23.60
N SER A 451 25.54 -16.25 23.41
CA SER A 451 26.48 -15.56 24.30
C SER A 451 25.98 -15.66 25.74
N ARG A 452 26.86 -15.52 26.75
CA ARG A 452 26.45 -15.61 28.16
C ARG A 452 25.31 -14.62 28.50
N SER A 453 25.23 -13.50 27.80
CA SER A 453 24.11 -12.55 27.91
C SER A 453 22.81 -13.05 27.26
N LEU A 454 22.86 -13.71 26.10
CA LEU A 454 21.67 -14.32 25.49
C LEU A 454 21.18 -15.51 26.31
N ALA A 455 22.05 -16.47 26.66
CA ALA A 455 21.65 -17.64 27.43
C ALA A 455 21.03 -17.24 28.78
N LYS A 456 21.58 -16.20 29.41
CA LYS A 456 21.00 -15.59 30.62
C LYS A 456 19.65 -14.92 30.32
N CYS A 457 19.55 -14.11 29.26
CA CYS A 457 18.30 -13.44 28.87
C CYS A 457 17.17 -14.45 28.61
N LEU A 458 17.43 -15.50 27.83
CA LEU A 458 16.46 -16.56 27.53
C LEU A 458 16.00 -17.26 28.82
N ALA A 459 16.94 -17.70 29.67
CA ALA A 459 16.61 -18.32 30.95
C ALA A 459 15.86 -17.39 31.93
N GLU A 460 16.16 -16.09 31.96
CA GLU A 460 15.43 -15.09 32.76
C GLU A 460 14.01 -14.85 32.24
N ASN A 461 13.73 -15.14 30.97
CA ASN A 461 12.40 -15.09 30.37
C ASN A 461 11.68 -16.45 30.33
N GLY A 462 12.24 -17.50 30.95
CA GLY A 462 11.66 -18.85 30.95
C GLY A 462 11.91 -19.66 29.67
N VAL A 463 12.66 -19.12 28.71
CA VAL A 463 12.94 -19.73 27.40
C VAL A 463 14.12 -20.69 27.51
N THR A 464 13.81 -21.95 27.81
CA THR A 464 14.79 -23.02 27.99
C THR A 464 15.05 -23.81 26.72
N THR A 465 14.04 -24.01 25.84
CA THR A 465 14.16 -24.82 24.61
C THR A 465 14.14 -24.04 23.30
N LEU A 466 14.56 -24.69 22.21
CA LEU A 466 14.46 -24.15 20.85
C LEU A 466 13.00 -23.94 20.40
N ASP A 467 12.05 -24.76 20.85
CA ASP A 467 10.62 -24.60 20.54
C ASP A 467 9.97 -23.49 21.37
N GLU A 468 10.33 -23.35 22.65
CA GLU A 468 9.93 -22.20 23.46
C GLU A 468 10.41 -20.88 22.84
N LEU A 469 11.65 -20.87 22.30
CA LEU A 469 12.18 -19.72 21.57
C LEU A 469 11.42 -19.43 20.27
N ARG A 470 10.90 -20.46 19.59
CA ARG A 470 10.02 -20.31 18.42
C ARG A 470 8.65 -19.75 18.82
N LEU A 471 8.07 -20.19 19.93
CA LEU A 471 6.77 -19.73 20.41
C LEU A 471 6.83 -18.25 20.83
N GLU A 472 7.80 -17.89 21.67
CA GLU A 472 8.04 -16.50 22.10
C GLU A 472 8.37 -15.57 20.93
N TRP A 473 9.03 -16.09 19.88
CA TRP A 473 9.19 -15.38 18.63
C TRP A 473 7.85 -15.13 17.92
N LEU A 474 7.04 -16.18 17.76
CA LEU A 474 5.77 -16.11 17.06
C LEU A 474 4.80 -15.17 17.78
N GLU A 475 4.92 -15.02 19.10
CA GLU A 475 4.22 -14.02 19.93
C GLU A 475 4.79 -12.59 19.80
N GLY A 476 5.93 -12.43 19.11
CA GLY A 476 6.52 -11.14 18.73
C GLY A 476 7.58 -10.59 19.68
N ARG A 477 8.15 -11.41 20.59
CA ARG A 477 9.19 -10.96 21.53
C ARG A 477 10.54 -10.77 20.81
N ASP A 478 11.11 -9.56 20.88
CA ASP A 478 12.44 -9.26 20.33
C ASP A 478 13.57 -9.43 21.37
N PHE A 479 14.56 -10.24 21.03
CA PHE A 479 15.79 -10.49 21.79
C PHE A 479 17.03 -9.75 21.21
N GLY A 480 16.85 -8.89 20.21
CA GLY A 480 17.88 -7.97 19.70
C GLY A 480 18.97 -8.64 18.85
N LYS A 481 20.21 -8.14 18.84
CA LYS A 481 21.31 -8.68 17.99
C LYS A 481 21.63 -10.16 18.25
N GLN A 482 21.25 -10.65 19.41
CA GLN A 482 21.44 -12.03 19.85
C GLN A 482 20.50 -12.99 19.12
N GLN A 483 19.37 -12.48 18.68
CA GLN A 483 18.35 -13.13 17.88
C GLN A 483 18.87 -13.52 16.49
N ASP A 484 19.48 -12.56 15.79
CA ASP A 484 20.13 -12.75 14.49
C ASP A 484 21.22 -13.84 14.54
N TYR A 485 21.90 -14.00 15.68
CA TYR A 485 22.88 -15.05 15.89
C TYR A 485 22.26 -16.45 15.86
N VAL A 486 21.14 -16.65 16.57
CA VAL A 486 20.42 -17.94 16.61
C VAL A 486 19.97 -18.34 15.22
N PHE A 487 19.41 -17.41 14.45
CA PHE A 487 18.93 -17.67 13.09
C PHE A 487 20.04 -18.04 12.13
N ARG A 488 21.17 -17.32 12.19
CA ARG A 488 22.35 -17.65 11.38
C ARG A 488 22.90 -19.03 11.72
N VAL A 489 22.91 -19.42 13.01
CA VAL A 489 23.34 -20.75 13.43
C VAL A 489 22.37 -21.81 12.91
N LEU A 490 21.06 -21.67 13.19
CA LEU A 490 20.03 -22.63 12.76
C LEU A 490 19.99 -22.79 11.24
N GLY A 491 20.06 -21.68 10.48
CA GLY A 491 20.11 -21.70 9.02
C GLY A 491 21.33 -22.45 8.47
N ALA A 492 22.50 -22.29 9.09
CA ALA A 492 23.72 -23.00 8.70
C ALA A 492 23.71 -24.49 9.11
N THR A 493 23.12 -24.84 10.26
CA THR A 493 23.07 -26.22 10.75
C THR A 493 21.96 -27.06 10.11
N ARG A 494 20.84 -26.44 9.71
CA ARG A 494 19.60 -27.14 9.32
C ARG A 494 19.81 -28.31 8.36
N PRO A 495 20.54 -28.22 7.22
CA PRO A 495 20.70 -29.35 6.31
C PRO A 495 21.38 -30.57 6.96
N LYS A 496 22.30 -30.33 7.91
CA LYS A 496 23.04 -31.36 8.63
C LYS A 496 22.32 -31.90 9.86
N LEU A 497 21.37 -31.13 10.43
CA LEU A 497 20.48 -31.58 11.51
C LEU A 497 19.30 -32.42 10.99
N MET A 498 18.97 -32.31 9.71
CA MET A 498 17.97 -33.16 9.03
C MET A 498 18.53 -34.54 8.65
N ALA A 499 19.84 -34.66 8.46
CA ALA A 499 20.52 -35.94 8.36
C ALA A 499 20.74 -36.50 9.78
N ALA A 500 20.55 -37.80 9.98
CA ALA A 500 20.59 -38.46 11.29
C ALA A 500 22.01 -38.63 11.86
N GLY A 501 22.72 -37.51 12.08
CA GLY A 501 24.06 -37.46 12.68
C GLY A 501 24.04 -37.02 14.15
N SER A 502 25.18 -37.18 14.84
CA SER A 502 25.37 -36.67 16.21
C SER A 502 25.13 -35.15 16.23
N PRO A 503 24.05 -34.66 16.86
CA PRO A 503 23.63 -33.29 16.58
C PRO A 503 24.53 -32.25 17.26
N ALA A 504 25.12 -32.61 18.39
CA ALA A 504 26.18 -31.85 19.05
C ALA A 504 27.41 -31.68 18.13
N ALA A 505 27.76 -32.70 17.33
CA ALA A 505 28.86 -32.61 16.38
C ALA A 505 28.55 -31.68 15.20
N THR A 506 27.35 -31.78 14.63
CA THR A 506 26.85 -30.86 13.60
C THR A 506 26.86 -29.40 14.06
N LEU A 507 26.45 -29.16 15.30
CA LEU A 507 26.43 -27.83 15.91
C LEU A 507 27.85 -27.32 16.21
N GLY A 508 28.76 -28.19 16.64
CA GLY A 508 30.20 -27.92 16.78
C GLY A 508 30.82 -27.41 15.49
N GLU A 509 30.62 -28.14 14.39
CA GLU A 509 31.13 -27.80 13.07
C GLU A 509 30.60 -26.44 12.58
N ALA A 510 29.28 -26.22 12.65
CA ALA A 510 28.65 -24.99 12.14
C ALA A 510 28.92 -23.74 13.00
N THR A 511 29.14 -23.91 14.31
CA THR A 511 29.44 -22.79 15.22
C THR A 511 30.94 -22.55 15.40
N GLY A 512 31.80 -23.38 14.79
CA GLY A 512 33.26 -23.33 14.95
C GLY A 512 33.72 -23.63 16.38
N ARG A 513 33.01 -24.51 17.10
CA ARG A 513 33.26 -24.84 18.51
C ARG A 513 33.85 -26.23 18.65
N ALA A 514 34.73 -26.38 19.62
CA ALA A 514 35.21 -27.69 20.03
C ALA A 514 34.05 -28.50 20.63
N LEU A 515 33.84 -29.69 20.06
CA LEU A 515 33.01 -30.74 20.63
C LEU A 515 33.81 -31.47 21.71
N VAL A 516 33.22 -31.66 22.88
CA VAL A 516 33.86 -32.32 24.03
C VAL A 516 32.95 -33.42 24.59
N PRO A 517 33.41 -34.68 24.66
CA PRO A 517 34.64 -35.21 24.09
C PRO A 517 34.59 -35.20 22.55
N SER A 518 35.76 -35.15 21.91
CA SER A 518 35.85 -35.05 20.44
C SER A 518 35.23 -36.24 19.70
N ARG A 519 35.19 -37.41 20.32
CA ARG A 519 34.66 -38.67 19.79
C ARG A 519 33.64 -39.25 20.78
N ASP A 520 32.67 -40.01 20.25
CA ASP A 520 31.80 -40.86 21.07
C ASP A 520 32.62 -41.96 21.75
N GLY A 521 32.15 -42.45 22.89
CA GLY A 521 32.81 -43.51 23.62
C GLY A 521 32.06 -44.01 24.85
N THR A 522 32.59 -45.05 25.48
CA THR A 522 32.07 -45.58 26.75
C THR A 522 32.55 -44.74 27.94
N PRO A 523 31.92 -44.85 29.13
CA PRO A 523 32.41 -44.19 30.35
C PRO A 523 33.90 -44.44 30.62
N ALA A 524 34.41 -45.65 30.36
CA ALA A 524 35.82 -45.98 30.45
C ALA A 524 36.71 -45.13 29.51
N GLN A 525 36.27 -44.92 28.26
CA GLN A 525 36.99 -44.10 27.28
C GLN A 525 36.92 -42.61 27.64
N TYR A 526 35.79 -42.14 28.20
CA TYR A 526 35.65 -40.78 28.71
C TYR A 526 36.50 -40.50 29.94
N LEU A 527 36.61 -41.46 30.86
CA LEU A 527 37.49 -41.39 32.02
C LEU A 527 38.98 -41.39 31.62
N GLY A 528 39.36 -42.21 30.64
CA GLY A 528 40.73 -42.23 30.09
C GLY A 528 41.14 -40.91 29.42
N ASN A 529 40.21 -40.24 28.70
CA ASN A 529 40.46 -38.98 28.01
C ASN A 529 40.17 -37.73 28.86
N LEU A 530 39.67 -37.89 30.09
CA LEU A 530 39.16 -36.82 30.94
C LEU A 530 40.13 -35.64 31.12
N LYS A 531 41.44 -35.93 31.26
CA LYS A 531 42.47 -34.89 31.38
C LYS A 531 42.59 -34.03 30.12
N SER A 532 42.58 -34.63 28.93
CA SER A 532 42.61 -33.91 27.66
C SER A 532 41.32 -33.14 27.40
N ASP A 533 40.16 -33.72 27.73
CA ASP A 533 38.86 -33.07 27.54
C ASP A 533 38.70 -31.84 28.45
N ILE A 534 39.07 -31.93 29.73
CA ILE A 534 39.05 -30.76 30.64
C ILE A 534 40.06 -29.69 30.20
N ALA A 535 41.26 -30.06 29.75
CA ALA A 535 42.24 -29.10 29.23
C ALA A 535 41.71 -28.37 27.98
N LEU A 536 41.05 -29.09 27.06
CA LEU A 536 40.36 -28.54 25.90
C LEU A 536 39.28 -27.53 26.32
N ILE A 537 38.44 -27.85 27.31
CA ILE A 537 37.41 -26.91 27.84
C ILE A 537 38.05 -25.63 28.39
N ILE A 538 39.14 -25.74 29.14
CA ILE A 538 39.83 -24.58 29.72
C ILE A 538 40.40 -23.68 28.62
N ARG A 539 41.07 -24.27 27.63
CA ARG A 539 41.72 -23.58 26.52
C ARG A 539 40.71 -22.89 25.61
N GLU A 540 39.77 -23.66 25.06
CA GLU A 540 38.74 -23.12 24.14
C GLU A 540 37.77 -22.21 24.88
N GLY A 541 37.48 -22.47 26.16
CA GLY A 541 36.70 -21.60 27.01
C GLY A 541 37.31 -20.22 27.29
N LYS A 542 38.60 -20.00 26.95
CA LYS A 542 39.36 -18.78 27.28
C LYS A 542 39.24 -18.43 28.76
N PHE A 543 39.70 -19.36 29.59
CA PHE A 543 39.87 -19.15 31.02
C PHE A 543 41.07 -18.21 31.26
N TRP A 544 41.55 -18.08 32.51
CA TRP A 544 42.73 -17.27 32.80
C TRP A 544 43.98 -17.85 32.13
N THR A 545 44.96 -17.00 31.80
CA THR A 545 46.17 -17.36 31.04
C THR A 545 46.85 -18.63 31.55
N ASP A 546 46.95 -18.78 32.87
CA ASP A 546 47.65 -19.89 33.51
C ASP A 546 46.72 -21.08 33.88
N SER A 547 45.42 -21.00 33.60
CA SER A 547 44.41 -22.01 33.99
C SER A 547 44.71 -23.42 33.45
N GLU A 548 45.15 -23.53 32.19
CA GLU A 548 45.45 -24.83 31.58
C GLU A 548 46.69 -25.47 32.25
N ARG A 549 47.71 -24.67 32.56
CA ARG A 549 48.91 -25.11 33.30
C ARG A 549 48.58 -25.48 34.74
N VAL A 550 47.86 -24.63 35.47
CA VAL A 550 47.39 -24.94 36.83
C VAL A 550 46.54 -26.22 36.85
N PHE A 551 45.74 -26.48 35.81
CA PHE A 551 45.03 -27.74 35.70
C PHE A 551 45.95 -28.95 35.46
N LEU A 552 46.78 -28.91 34.42
CA LEU A 552 47.61 -30.03 33.96
C LEU A 552 48.76 -30.38 34.92
N ASP A 553 49.37 -29.37 35.55
CA ASP A 553 50.51 -29.51 36.45
C ASP A 553 50.09 -29.75 37.91
N ARG A 554 48.84 -29.48 38.29
CA ARG A 554 48.43 -29.48 39.70
C ARG A 554 47.03 -30.04 39.99
N ILE A 555 45.96 -29.57 39.34
CA ILE A 555 44.59 -30.01 39.69
C ILE A 555 44.39 -31.49 39.36
N CYS A 556 44.71 -31.90 38.12
CA CYS A 556 44.49 -33.28 37.64
C CYS A 556 45.51 -34.30 38.20
N LYS A 557 46.40 -33.88 39.10
CA LYS A 557 47.45 -34.72 39.69
C LYS A 557 46.98 -35.38 40.98
N LEU A 558 47.48 -36.60 41.20
CA LEU A 558 47.34 -37.32 42.47
C LEU A 558 47.92 -36.47 43.63
N PRO A 559 47.41 -36.60 44.87
CA PRO A 559 47.82 -35.74 45.98
C PRO A 559 49.33 -35.71 46.26
N ASP A 560 50.02 -36.84 46.04
CA ASP A 560 51.46 -36.97 46.31
C ASP A 560 52.35 -36.57 45.12
N GLU A 561 51.80 -36.47 43.90
CA GLU A 561 52.48 -35.91 42.72
C GLU A 561 52.31 -34.37 42.61
N ARG A 562 51.44 -33.78 43.44
CA ARG A 562 51.00 -32.40 43.26
C ARG A 562 52.06 -31.40 43.75
N PRO A 563 52.64 -30.54 42.88
CA PRO A 563 53.59 -29.52 43.31
C PRO A 563 52.91 -28.51 44.24
N THR A 564 53.66 -27.96 45.20
CA THR A 564 53.18 -26.88 46.06
C THR A 564 52.88 -25.62 45.23
N LEU A 565 52.06 -24.70 45.77
CA LEU A 565 51.78 -23.43 45.09
C LEU A 565 53.04 -22.56 44.92
N ALA A 566 54.03 -22.70 45.81
CA ALA A 566 55.33 -22.05 45.68
C ALA A 566 56.14 -22.64 44.53
N ALA A 567 56.30 -23.97 44.47
CA ALA A 567 57.04 -24.65 43.40
C ALA A 567 56.39 -24.47 42.01
N LEU A 568 55.05 -24.42 41.94
CA LEU A 568 54.35 -24.08 40.71
C LEU A 568 54.49 -22.59 40.35
N GLY A 569 54.54 -21.70 41.36
CA GLY A 569 54.78 -20.27 41.19
C GLY A 569 56.14 -19.98 40.58
N GLU A 570 57.19 -20.62 41.10
CA GLU A 570 58.55 -20.58 40.57
C GLU A 570 58.60 -21.07 39.12
N ARG A 571 57.99 -22.22 38.81
CA ARG A 571 57.91 -22.78 37.44
C ARG A 571 57.16 -21.90 36.44
N LEU A 572 56.20 -21.07 36.87
CA LEU A 572 55.35 -20.25 36.00
C LEU A 572 55.67 -18.75 36.04
N GLY A 573 56.61 -18.31 36.88
CA GLY A 573 56.88 -16.88 37.11
C GLY A 573 55.69 -16.14 37.73
N ARG A 574 55.03 -16.76 38.72
CA ARG A 574 53.81 -16.26 39.37
C ARG A 574 53.87 -16.35 40.89
N LEU A 575 53.15 -15.46 41.58
CA LEU A 575 52.97 -15.57 43.02
C LEU A 575 51.98 -16.70 43.36
N GLY A 576 52.24 -17.43 44.45
CA GLY A 576 51.39 -18.55 44.88
C GLY A 576 49.93 -18.16 45.14
N ASN A 577 49.67 -16.90 45.53
CA ASN A 577 48.32 -16.36 45.72
C ASN A 577 47.56 -16.21 44.38
N ASP A 578 48.23 -15.77 43.32
CA ASP A 578 47.63 -15.62 41.99
C ASP A 578 47.30 -16.99 41.38
N LEU A 579 48.18 -17.98 41.59
CA LEU A 579 47.93 -19.37 41.22
C LEU A 579 46.80 -19.99 42.05
N LYS A 580 46.70 -19.69 43.34
CA LYS A 580 45.60 -20.14 44.20
C LYS A 580 44.26 -19.55 43.76
N ARG A 581 44.24 -18.27 43.39
CA ARG A 581 43.08 -17.61 42.79
C ARG A 581 42.70 -18.25 41.46
N THR A 582 43.67 -18.46 40.59
CA THR A 582 43.49 -19.12 39.28
C THR A 582 42.93 -20.54 39.44
N GLU A 583 43.46 -21.33 40.37
CA GLU A 583 42.98 -22.68 40.72
C GLU A 583 41.50 -22.64 41.13
N THR A 584 41.13 -21.75 42.06
CA THR A 584 39.74 -21.60 42.54
C THR A 584 38.80 -21.09 41.45
N GLU A 585 39.18 -20.09 40.65
CA GLU A 585 38.33 -19.57 39.57
C GLU A 585 38.18 -20.56 38.41
N THR A 586 39.22 -21.35 38.10
CA THR A 586 39.18 -22.43 37.10
C THR A 586 38.18 -23.50 37.53
N LEU A 587 38.27 -23.97 38.78
CA LEU A 587 37.36 -24.99 39.31
C LEU A 587 35.91 -24.48 39.39
N ALA A 588 35.69 -23.24 39.84
CA ALA A 588 34.35 -22.65 39.87
C ALA A 588 33.71 -22.56 38.46
N ARG A 589 34.50 -22.22 37.43
CA ARG A 589 34.03 -22.22 36.04
C ARG A 589 33.78 -23.64 35.51
N LEU A 590 34.65 -24.61 35.77
CA LEU A 590 34.45 -26.00 35.34
C LEU A 590 33.19 -26.60 35.99
N ALA A 591 33.04 -26.43 37.31
CA ALA A 591 31.86 -26.86 38.06
C ALA A 591 30.56 -26.26 37.49
N HIS A 592 30.57 -24.97 37.14
CA HIS A 592 29.42 -24.31 36.50
C HIS A 592 29.15 -24.79 35.06
N SER A 593 30.20 -25.14 34.30
CA SER A 593 30.09 -25.48 32.88
C SER A 593 29.70 -26.94 32.63
N ILE A 594 30.19 -27.85 33.47
CA ILE A 594 30.07 -29.31 33.30
C ILE A 594 29.05 -29.88 34.29
N ALA A 595 29.18 -29.52 35.57
CA ALA A 595 28.31 -29.97 36.65
C ALA A 595 27.16 -28.98 36.95
N GLY A 596 26.98 -27.92 36.14
CA GLY A 596 25.84 -27.00 36.21
C GLY A 596 24.58 -27.59 35.58
N GLU A 597 23.47 -26.87 35.70
CA GLU A 597 22.20 -27.18 35.00
C GLU A 597 22.19 -26.62 33.56
N THR A 598 23.14 -25.73 33.21
CA THR A 598 23.09 -24.90 31.99
C THR A 598 23.78 -25.51 30.76
N GLY A 599 24.18 -26.79 30.78
CA GLY A 599 24.46 -27.61 29.59
C GLY A 599 25.54 -27.19 28.57
N GLY A 600 26.16 -26.01 28.69
CA GLY A 600 27.08 -25.51 27.67
C GLY A 600 27.96 -24.35 28.14
N HIS A 601 29.21 -24.35 27.69
CA HIS A 601 30.09 -23.18 27.80
C HIS A 601 30.02 -22.38 26.50
N ALA A 602 30.18 -21.06 26.54
CA ALA A 602 30.02 -20.17 25.38
C ALA A 602 31.03 -20.38 24.21
N ARG A 603 31.85 -21.45 24.25
CA ARG A 603 32.88 -21.80 23.27
C ARG A 603 33.09 -23.32 23.05
N CYS A 604 32.42 -24.17 23.84
CA CYS A 604 32.50 -25.63 23.73
C CYS A 604 31.08 -26.20 23.67
N ILE A 605 30.87 -27.26 22.91
CA ILE A 605 29.63 -28.03 22.90
C ILE A 605 29.95 -29.38 23.52
N PHE A 606 29.09 -29.83 24.43
CA PHE A 606 29.27 -31.12 25.10
C PHE A 606 28.42 -32.19 24.43
N ARG A 607 28.90 -33.44 24.41
CA ARG A 607 28.06 -34.59 24.05
C ARG A 607 27.08 -34.90 25.20
N GLU A 608 25.87 -35.31 24.84
CA GLU A 608 24.77 -35.50 25.79
C GLU A 608 25.03 -36.66 26.77
N ASP A 609 25.58 -37.76 26.28
CA ASP A 609 26.00 -38.93 27.06
C ASP A 609 27.13 -38.62 28.05
N TRP A 610 28.12 -37.83 27.64
CA TRP A 610 29.18 -37.34 28.52
C TRP A 610 28.66 -36.40 29.60
N LEU A 611 27.72 -35.50 29.27
CA LEU A 611 27.04 -34.68 30.28
C LEU A 611 26.17 -35.51 31.23
N ALA A 612 25.43 -36.50 30.72
CA ALA A 612 24.62 -37.39 31.54
C ALA A 612 25.48 -38.13 32.57
N MET A 613 26.63 -38.66 32.15
CA MET A 613 27.64 -39.25 33.03
C MET A 613 28.09 -38.26 34.13
N TRP A 614 28.36 -36.99 33.80
CA TRP A 614 28.71 -35.98 34.82
C TRP A 614 27.57 -35.63 35.78
N GLN A 615 26.31 -35.60 35.33
CA GLN A 615 25.16 -35.37 36.23
C GLN A 615 24.91 -36.56 37.15
N GLU A 616 25.11 -37.79 36.66
CA GLU A 616 25.07 -39.01 37.47
C GLU A 616 26.20 -39.02 38.51
N MET A 617 27.46 -38.79 38.11
CA MET A 617 28.59 -38.62 39.04
C MET A 617 28.30 -37.56 40.11
N LYS A 618 27.65 -36.45 39.75
CA LYS A 618 27.23 -35.39 40.68
C LYS A 618 26.10 -35.86 41.61
N GLY A 619 25.19 -36.71 41.15
CA GLY A 619 24.17 -37.38 41.96
C GLY A 619 24.81 -38.29 43.02
N ILE A 620 25.72 -39.16 42.60
CA ILE A 620 26.49 -40.06 43.47
C ILE A 620 27.37 -39.23 44.44
N TYR A 621 28.00 -38.15 43.97
CA TYR A 621 28.81 -37.26 44.81
C TYR A 621 27.98 -36.58 45.91
N ARG A 622 26.73 -36.19 45.63
CA ARG A 622 25.82 -35.63 46.66
C ARG A 622 25.51 -36.63 47.78
N GLN A 623 25.50 -37.94 47.48
CA GLN A 623 25.30 -38.99 48.48
C GLN A 623 26.57 -39.24 49.32
N PHE A 624 27.76 -39.17 48.69
CA PHE A 624 29.04 -39.54 49.30
C PHE A 624 30.04 -38.37 49.45
N ALA A 625 29.56 -37.13 49.56
CA ALA A 625 30.37 -35.90 49.50
C ALA A 625 31.49 -35.79 50.56
N HIS A 626 31.45 -36.65 51.59
CA HIS A 626 32.40 -36.68 52.70
C HIS A 626 33.31 -37.93 52.70
N ASP A 627 33.05 -38.93 51.85
CA ASP A 627 33.86 -40.15 51.74
C ASP A 627 34.28 -40.40 50.29
N GLN A 628 35.50 -39.96 49.98
CA GLN A 628 36.10 -40.16 48.67
C GLN A 628 36.34 -41.64 48.32
N ARG A 629 36.54 -42.53 49.30
CA ARG A 629 36.77 -43.97 49.04
C ARG A 629 35.47 -44.66 48.64
N THR A 630 34.38 -44.40 49.37
CA THR A 630 33.07 -44.92 49.02
C THR A 630 32.57 -44.32 47.71
N PHE A 631 32.75 -43.01 47.49
CA PHE A 631 32.46 -42.37 46.21
C PHE A 631 33.20 -43.04 45.04
N ARG A 632 34.52 -43.27 45.16
CA ARG A 632 35.33 -43.92 44.11
C ARG A 632 34.81 -45.33 43.81
N ARG A 633 34.52 -46.14 44.83
CA ARG A 633 33.97 -47.50 44.68
C ARG A 633 32.60 -47.52 44.00
N SER A 634 31.72 -46.55 44.32
CA SER A 634 30.45 -46.42 43.61
C SER A 634 30.64 -46.09 42.13
N LEU A 635 31.62 -45.24 41.77
CA LEU A 635 31.91 -44.97 40.35
C LEU A 635 32.57 -46.17 39.65
N GLU A 636 33.45 -46.93 40.32
CA GLU A 636 34.03 -48.18 39.82
C GLU A 636 32.94 -49.20 39.45
N GLN A 637 31.94 -49.35 40.32
CA GLN A 637 30.81 -50.26 40.13
C GLN A 637 29.82 -49.78 39.06
N VAL A 638 29.47 -48.50 39.05
CA VAL A 638 28.46 -47.94 38.10
C VAL A 638 28.98 -47.92 36.67
N TYR A 639 30.28 -47.68 36.46
CA TYR A 639 30.87 -47.56 35.12
C TYR A 639 31.72 -48.77 34.68
N GLU A 640 31.75 -49.86 35.48
CA GLU A 640 32.47 -51.11 35.20
C GLU A 640 33.94 -50.89 34.78
N VAL A 641 34.64 -50.02 35.50
CA VAL A 641 36.01 -49.56 35.17
C VAL A 641 37.05 -50.03 36.18
N GLU A 642 38.25 -50.34 35.67
CA GLU A 642 39.39 -50.72 36.50
C GLU A 642 39.75 -49.65 37.55
N GLU A 643 40.12 -50.11 38.75
CA GLU A 643 40.54 -49.25 39.87
C GLU A 643 41.71 -48.31 39.47
N THR A 644 42.60 -48.77 38.59
CA THR A 644 43.72 -48.00 38.03
C THR A 644 43.22 -46.78 37.25
N ALA A 645 42.32 -46.99 36.29
CA ALA A 645 41.73 -45.93 35.46
C ALA A 645 40.90 -44.95 36.31
N MET A 646 40.07 -45.45 37.23
CA MET A 646 39.30 -44.59 38.13
C MET A 646 40.22 -43.78 39.06
N THR A 647 41.25 -44.39 39.63
CA THR A 647 42.21 -43.69 40.52
C THR A 647 42.93 -42.56 39.79
N MET A 648 43.25 -42.71 38.50
CA MET A 648 43.84 -41.64 37.68
C MET A 648 42.84 -40.52 37.32
N ALA A 649 41.56 -40.85 37.11
CA ALA A 649 40.52 -39.85 36.85
C ALA A 649 40.06 -39.10 38.12
N MET A 650 40.13 -39.75 39.29
CA MET A 650 39.56 -39.29 40.55
C MET A 650 39.98 -37.87 40.99
N PRO A 651 41.24 -37.40 40.86
CA PRO A 651 41.62 -36.03 41.19
C PRO A 651 40.83 -34.98 40.41
N THR A 652 40.56 -35.26 39.13
CA THR A 652 39.82 -34.38 38.23
C THR A 652 38.33 -34.36 38.57
N ILE A 653 37.70 -35.55 38.67
CA ILE A 653 36.27 -35.69 38.99
C ILE A 653 35.95 -34.98 40.31
N TRP A 654 36.70 -35.31 41.37
CA TRP A 654 36.48 -34.73 42.69
C TRP A 654 36.72 -33.23 42.71
N ALA A 655 37.74 -32.72 41.99
CA ALA A 655 38.02 -31.30 41.98
C ALA A 655 36.95 -30.47 41.25
N VAL A 656 36.42 -31.00 40.15
CA VAL A 656 35.31 -30.35 39.42
C VAL A 656 34.02 -30.39 40.23
N LEU A 657 33.67 -31.51 40.87
CA LEU A 657 32.41 -31.64 41.63
C LEU A 657 32.41 -30.90 42.97
N SER A 658 33.54 -30.90 43.69
CA SER A 658 33.67 -30.22 45.00
C SER A 658 34.07 -28.74 44.90
N GLY A 659 34.52 -28.29 43.72
CA GLY A 659 35.12 -26.97 43.53
C GLY A 659 36.48 -26.79 44.23
N LEU A 660 37.07 -27.87 44.77
CA LEU A 660 38.33 -27.86 45.51
C LEU A 660 39.27 -28.97 45.03
N PRO A 661 40.59 -28.69 44.82
CA PRO A 661 41.54 -29.76 44.51
C PRO A 661 41.56 -30.78 45.65
N THR A 662 41.62 -32.08 45.31
CA THR A 662 41.61 -33.20 46.28
C THR A 662 42.60 -32.99 47.42
N ARG A 663 42.11 -32.66 48.61
CA ARG A 663 42.95 -32.57 49.82
C ARG A 663 43.14 -33.96 50.42
N LYS A 664 44.24 -34.17 51.15
CA LYS A 664 44.22 -35.14 52.25
C LYS A 664 43.13 -34.65 53.23
N SER A 665 42.17 -35.52 53.51
CA SER A 665 40.84 -35.36 54.13
C SER A 665 40.51 -34.10 55.00
N TYR A 666 39.22 -33.74 54.98
CA TYR A 666 38.47 -32.73 55.78
C TYR A 666 38.31 -31.28 55.26
N GLY A 667 37.07 -30.76 55.40
CA GLY A 667 36.73 -29.33 55.32
C GLY A 667 35.48 -28.98 54.48
N SER A 668 34.34 -28.72 55.14
CA SER A 668 33.05 -28.30 54.53
C SER A 668 33.09 -26.89 53.89
N VAL A 669 32.26 -26.65 52.86
CA VAL A 669 32.05 -25.33 52.21
C VAL A 669 30.55 -25.02 52.07
N LYS A 670 30.13 -23.81 52.44
CA LYS A 670 28.73 -23.31 52.34
C LYS A 670 28.52 -22.43 51.10
N ASN A 671 27.34 -22.52 50.49
CA ASN A 671 26.91 -21.72 49.32
C ASN A 671 25.96 -20.57 49.72
N ASN A 672 26.01 -19.44 48.99
CA ASN A 672 25.05 -18.33 49.07
C ASN A 672 24.63 -17.87 47.66
N ARG A 673 23.33 -17.65 47.44
CA ARG A 673 22.74 -17.06 46.21
C ARG A 673 22.04 -15.72 46.55
N ARG A 674 21.98 -14.77 45.61
CA ARG A 674 21.14 -13.56 45.68
C ARG A 674 20.27 -13.43 44.41
N LYS A 675 19.06 -12.88 44.55
CA LYS A 675 18.07 -12.63 43.48
C LYS A 675 18.18 -11.20 42.91
N ALA A 676 17.55 -10.95 41.77
CA ALA A 676 17.43 -9.65 41.10
C ALA A 676 15.97 -9.16 41.03
N THR A 677 15.75 -7.91 40.57
CA THR A 677 14.47 -7.16 40.60
C THR A 677 14.16 -6.55 39.21
N PRO A 678 12.88 -6.46 38.75
CA PRO A 678 12.53 -5.99 37.39
C PRO A 678 11.77 -4.64 37.31
N ILE A 679 11.95 -3.90 36.19
CA ILE A 679 11.26 -2.65 35.73
C ILE A 679 11.50 -2.55 34.19
N ALA A 680 10.62 -2.09 33.26
CA ALA A 680 9.15 -1.96 33.14
C ALA A 680 8.78 -1.68 31.64
N THR A 681 7.49 -1.45 31.31
CA THR A 681 6.90 -1.35 29.95
C THR A 681 6.65 0.09 29.41
N VAL A 682 6.33 0.24 28.10
CA VAL A 682 6.06 1.54 27.40
C VAL A 682 4.88 1.43 26.40
N LYS A 683 4.22 2.56 26.06
CA LYS A 683 2.97 2.70 25.26
C LYS A 683 3.16 3.07 23.77
N LEU A 684 2.11 2.85 22.97
CA LEU A 684 1.91 3.35 21.59
C LEU A 684 0.83 4.45 21.52
N THR A 685 0.91 5.34 20.52
CA THR A 685 0.06 6.55 20.38
C THR A 685 -0.47 6.80 18.96
N GLY A 686 -0.19 5.92 17.99
CA GLY A 686 -0.40 6.20 16.55
C GLY A 686 -1.83 6.04 16.02
N PHE A 687 -2.63 5.16 16.62
CA PHE A 687 -3.89 4.66 16.03
C PHE A 687 -5.05 5.68 16.01
N ARG A 688 -4.98 6.75 16.82
CA ARG A 688 -6.07 7.73 17.00
C ARG A 688 -6.26 8.73 15.84
N SER A 689 -5.52 8.63 14.75
CA SER A 689 -5.53 9.63 13.65
C SER A 689 -6.36 9.23 12.42
N VAL A 690 -7.23 8.22 12.55
CA VAL A 690 -7.99 7.60 11.43
C VAL A 690 -9.52 7.78 11.57
N HIS A 691 -9.99 8.42 12.65
CA HIS A 691 -11.38 8.88 12.81
C HIS A 691 -11.52 10.37 12.47
#